data_AF-A0A352N6L2-F1
#
_entry.id   AF-A0A352N6L2-F1
#
_cell.length_a   1.000
_cell.length_b   1.000
_cell.length_c   1.000
_cell.angle_alpha   90.00
_cell.angle_beta   90.00
_cell.angle_gamma   90.00
#
_symmetry.space_group_name_H-M   'P 1'
#
loop_
_entity.id
_entity.type
_entity.pdbx_description
1 polymer ?
#
loop_
_entity_poly.entity_id
_entity_poly.type
_entity_poly.pdbx_seq_one_letter_code
_entity_poly.pdbx_strand_id
1 'polypeptide(L)'
;MPLITFKPSGKTIDVPAGTELLEAARKAGIKIDSPCGGKGSCGKCIVHVLSGIVDSDSLGVLPQTAVADGYVLACKTKVLDGQITVDIPEQVGRTGGKFTKATTEDFNLIRQELLPERWEYEPLAIKWMIKVPPAKIEDGLSDLDRLSRALKREWGECEIIYSLPVLRKIPDTLREKDGMVTFTLVNDAKRCYVINIQPGDTTVNHYGVAIDVGTTTVAVELVYLFLGEVVAVRSDYNDQIDCGLDVISRINYAKNPERLEELRKRVLNSVNRLIKQAAESHNIDLNDISSGVISGNTAMIHLMLGINSEYLRLEPYTPTIRESPFLTAAEVGLDINPQSWLYFSPHVGSYVGGDITAGILCTDLATDSKDISLFIDIGTNGELVIGNSDFMLTCACSAGPAFEGGGIEFGMRAALGAVEKAEVDPKTGRAHYWTIGNVKAKGICGSGMISLLANLYLTGWIDASGKFNRQMKSKYIIVEGRFAKYIIVPAKESATGKDITISEMDIENIVRAKAAIYSACNLMLEQVGMKFEDLSTVYIAGGFGRSLDLEKAIVIGLVPDLPREKFHYIGNSSLMGTYMVLLSKEFREKQLELARKMTYVELNTAPAYMDQYIGALFLPHTDINRFPTVKKMKDDFTTKGTK
;
A
#
# COMPACT_ATOMS: atom_id res chain seq x y z
N MET A 1 -30.00 -42.95 -8.06
CA MET A 1 -29.53 -41.56 -7.91
C MET A 1 -28.02 -41.59 -7.91
N PRO A 2 -27.37 -40.93 -8.88
CA PRO A 2 -25.93 -40.78 -8.90
C PRO A 2 -25.37 -40.23 -7.58
N LEU A 3 -24.20 -40.73 -7.19
CA LEU A 3 -23.50 -40.30 -5.97
C LEU A 3 -22.23 -39.54 -6.37
N ILE A 4 -22.09 -38.29 -5.90
CA ILE A 4 -20.99 -37.41 -6.28
C ILE A 4 -20.14 -37.09 -5.06
N THR A 5 -18.85 -37.38 -5.12
CA THR A 5 -17.87 -37.04 -4.08
C THR A 5 -16.97 -35.90 -4.57
N PHE A 6 -16.90 -34.82 -3.80
CA PHE A 6 -16.13 -33.62 -4.13
C PHE A 6 -14.83 -33.52 -3.32
N LYS A 7 -13.69 -33.50 -4.01
CA LYS A 7 -12.35 -33.28 -3.41
C LYS A 7 -11.95 -31.79 -3.52
N PRO A 8 -11.17 -31.24 -2.56
CA PRO A 8 -10.60 -31.89 -1.38
C PRO A 8 -11.58 -32.04 -0.19
N SER A 9 -12.78 -31.46 -0.27
CA SER A 9 -13.72 -31.39 0.86
C SER A 9 -14.18 -32.75 1.43
N GLY A 10 -14.09 -33.82 0.64
CA GLY A 10 -14.58 -35.16 0.99
C GLY A 10 -16.11 -35.28 1.05
N LYS A 11 -16.86 -34.19 0.84
CA LYS A 11 -18.32 -34.20 0.89
C LYS A 11 -18.90 -35.03 -0.25
N THR A 12 -19.90 -35.83 0.09
CA THR A 12 -20.59 -36.71 -0.85
C THR A 12 -22.09 -36.42 -0.82
N ILE A 13 -22.72 -36.35 -1.99
CA ILE A 13 -24.16 -36.09 -2.14
C ILE A 13 -24.78 -36.99 -3.22
N ASP A 14 -26.02 -37.40 -3.02
CA ASP A 14 -26.84 -38.05 -4.04
C ASP A 14 -27.76 -37.02 -4.74
N VAL A 15 -27.83 -37.09 -6.08
CA VAL A 15 -28.66 -36.19 -6.90
C VAL A 15 -29.44 -36.97 -7.96
N PRO A 16 -30.55 -36.45 -8.50
CA PRO A 16 -31.20 -37.05 -9.66
C PRO A 16 -30.30 -37.08 -10.90
N ALA A 17 -30.44 -38.10 -11.74
CA ALA A 17 -29.75 -38.17 -13.03
C ALA A 17 -30.16 -36.96 -13.91
N GLY A 18 -29.19 -36.39 -14.62
CA GLY A 18 -29.33 -35.18 -15.42
C GLY A 18 -29.05 -33.86 -14.68
N THR A 19 -28.80 -33.89 -13.36
CA THR A 19 -28.42 -32.70 -12.58
C THR A 19 -27.06 -32.16 -13.04
N GLU A 20 -26.93 -30.85 -13.16
CA GLU A 20 -25.64 -30.20 -13.46
C GLU A 20 -24.68 -30.28 -12.27
N LEU A 21 -23.39 -30.49 -12.53
CA LEU A 21 -22.36 -30.55 -11.48
C LEU A 21 -22.31 -29.27 -10.62
N LEU A 22 -22.56 -28.09 -11.21
CA LEU A 22 -22.63 -26.83 -10.47
C LEU A 22 -23.81 -26.83 -9.47
N GLU A 23 -24.96 -27.37 -9.85
CA GLU A 23 -26.13 -27.46 -8.97
C GLU A 23 -25.89 -28.50 -7.87
N ALA A 24 -25.29 -29.64 -8.21
CA ALA A 24 -24.89 -30.66 -7.24
C ALA A 24 -23.91 -30.12 -6.18
N ALA A 25 -22.91 -29.34 -6.61
CA ALA A 25 -21.95 -28.70 -5.70
C ALA A 25 -22.64 -27.71 -4.74
N ARG A 26 -23.59 -26.92 -5.24
CA ARG A 26 -24.39 -26.00 -4.41
C ARG A 26 -25.21 -26.75 -3.36
N LYS A 27 -25.86 -27.85 -3.73
CA LYS A 27 -26.61 -28.70 -2.78
C LYS A 27 -25.70 -29.35 -1.74
N ALA A 28 -24.46 -29.70 -2.10
CA ALA A 28 -23.44 -30.19 -1.17
C ALA A 28 -22.82 -29.08 -0.27
N GLY A 29 -23.22 -27.82 -0.45
CA GLY A 29 -22.64 -26.68 0.25
C GLY A 29 -21.17 -26.45 -0.12
N ILE A 30 -20.83 -26.65 -1.40
CA ILE A 30 -19.51 -26.42 -1.96
C ILE A 30 -19.58 -25.29 -2.96
N LYS A 31 -18.69 -24.31 -2.79
CA LYS A 31 -18.70 -23.09 -3.59
C LYS A 31 -17.83 -23.27 -4.83
N ILE A 32 -18.47 -23.17 -6.00
CA ILE A 32 -17.80 -23.09 -7.31
C ILE A 32 -18.19 -21.74 -7.92
N ASP A 33 -17.20 -20.97 -8.38
CA ASP A 33 -17.46 -19.64 -8.95
C ASP A 33 -18.22 -19.73 -10.28
N SER A 34 -19.36 -19.03 -10.35
CA SER A 34 -20.22 -19.03 -11.53
C SER A 34 -20.79 -17.62 -11.81
N PRO A 35 -19.95 -16.60 -12.06
CA PRO A 35 -20.40 -15.21 -12.23
C PRO A 35 -21.32 -15.01 -13.43
N CYS A 36 -21.23 -15.85 -14.47
CA CYS A 36 -22.17 -15.84 -15.60
C CYS A 36 -23.53 -16.50 -15.30
N GLY A 37 -23.76 -16.98 -14.08
CA GLY A 37 -25.01 -17.62 -13.67
C GLY A 37 -25.28 -18.98 -14.33
N GLY A 38 -24.27 -19.69 -14.83
CA GLY A 38 -24.43 -21.01 -15.49
C GLY A 38 -24.60 -20.96 -17.01
N LYS A 39 -24.38 -19.80 -17.63
CA LYS A 39 -24.50 -19.62 -19.09
C LYS A 39 -23.39 -20.29 -19.92
N GLY A 40 -22.32 -20.81 -19.30
CA GLY A 40 -21.21 -21.48 -20.00
C GLY A 40 -20.20 -20.56 -20.68
N SER A 41 -20.30 -19.24 -20.51
CA SER A 41 -19.48 -18.26 -21.25
C SER A 41 -18.23 -17.76 -20.52
N CYS A 42 -18.09 -17.98 -19.22
CA CYS A 42 -17.02 -17.35 -18.41
C CYS A 42 -15.85 -18.26 -18.02
N GLY A 43 -15.98 -19.57 -18.15
CA GLY A 43 -14.92 -20.52 -17.78
C GLY A 43 -14.55 -20.56 -16.30
N LYS A 44 -15.29 -19.91 -15.38
CA LYS A 44 -14.94 -19.91 -13.95
C LYS A 44 -15.43 -21.12 -13.16
N CYS A 45 -16.29 -21.95 -13.73
CA CYS A 45 -16.81 -23.14 -13.03
C CYS A 45 -16.07 -24.43 -13.39
N ILE A 46 -14.78 -24.32 -13.75
CA ILE A 46 -13.99 -25.47 -14.17
C ILE A 46 -13.80 -26.42 -12.99
N VAL A 47 -14.03 -27.70 -13.23
CA VAL A 47 -13.77 -28.81 -12.31
C VAL A 47 -13.09 -29.95 -13.05
N HIS A 48 -12.43 -30.83 -12.33
CA HIS A 48 -11.73 -31.98 -12.90
C HIS A 48 -12.43 -33.27 -12.50
N VAL A 49 -12.94 -34.02 -13.48
CA VAL A 49 -13.62 -35.30 -13.23
C VAL A 49 -12.56 -36.39 -13.12
N LEU A 50 -12.27 -36.82 -11.89
CA LEU A 50 -11.26 -37.84 -11.62
C LEU A 50 -11.76 -39.25 -11.97
N SER A 51 -13.05 -39.50 -11.81
CA SER A 51 -13.69 -40.77 -12.14
C SER A 51 -15.21 -40.62 -12.30
N GLY A 52 -15.82 -41.49 -13.11
CA GLY A 52 -17.25 -41.48 -13.40
C GLY A 52 -17.58 -40.96 -14.82
N ILE A 53 -18.81 -41.21 -15.27
CA ILE A 53 -19.27 -40.82 -16.62
C ILE A 53 -20.14 -39.57 -16.50
N VAL A 54 -19.77 -38.53 -17.24
CA VAL A 54 -20.50 -37.26 -17.32
C VAL A 54 -20.81 -36.91 -18.78
N ASP A 55 -21.88 -36.15 -18.99
CA ASP A 55 -22.20 -35.53 -20.28
C ASP A 55 -21.79 -34.06 -20.25
N SER A 56 -20.90 -33.62 -21.15
CA SER A 56 -20.26 -32.30 -21.09
C SER A 56 -20.15 -31.65 -22.45
N ASP A 57 -20.71 -30.44 -22.58
CA ASP A 57 -20.59 -29.58 -23.77
C ASP A 57 -19.55 -28.46 -23.53
N SER A 58 -18.33 -28.85 -23.10
CA SER A 58 -17.28 -27.91 -22.65
C SER A 58 -16.35 -27.41 -23.78
N LEU A 59 -16.61 -27.80 -25.03
CA LEU A 59 -15.82 -27.38 -26.18
C LEU A 59 -16.20 -25.95 -26.59
N GLY A 60 -15.30 -25.00 -26.31
CA GLY A 60 -15.47 -23.59 -26.69
C GLY A 60 -14.71 -22.64 -25.77
N VAL A 61 -14.77 -22.85 -24.45
CA VAL A 61 -14.05 -22.02 -23.45
C VAL A 61 -12.81 -22.75 -22.91
N LEU A 62 -12.77 -24.08 -23.00
CA LEU A 62 -11.62 -24.90 -22.62
C LEU A 62 -10.88 -25.40 -23.87
N PRO A 63 -9.53 -25.40 -23.87
CA PRO A 63 -8.76 -26.02 -24.94
C PRO A 63 -8.98 -27.53 -24.97
N GLN A 64 -8.90 -28.13 -26.16
CA GLN A 64 -9.21 -29.54 -26.40
C GLN A 64 -8.33 -30.51 -25.58
N THR A 65 -7.10 -30.11 -25.25
CA THR A 65 -6.18 -30.85 -24.37
C THR A 65 -6.69 -30.93 -22.93
N ALA A 66 -7.22 -29.83 -22.38
CA ALA A 66 -7.75 -29.82 -21.02
C ALA A 66 -9.02 -30.67 -20.88
N VAL A 67 -9.86 -30.71 -21.93
CA VAL A 67 -11.04 -31.58 -21.96
C VAL A 67 -10.64 -33.06 -22.03
N ALA A 68 -9.60 -33.39 -22.80
CA ALA A 68 -9.04 -34.74 -22.86
C ALA A 68 -8.45 -35.20 -21.51
N ASP A 69 -7.88 -34.26 -20.73
CA ASP A 69 -7.36 -34.48 -19.38
C ASP A 69 -8.46 -34.47 -18.30
N GLY A 70 -9.75 -34.48 -18.66
CA GLY A 70 -10.87 -34.61 -17.72
C GLY A 70 -11.38 -33.31 -17.10
N TYR A 71 -10.90 -32.13 -17.54
CA TYR A 71 -11.43 -30.84 -17.09
C TYR A 71 -12.70 -30.45 -17.84
N VAL A 72 -13.71 -30.04 -17.09
CA VAL A 72 -15.04 -29.72 -17.62
C VAL A 72 -15.63 -28.47 -16.94
N LEU A 73 -16.59 -27.82 -17.58
CA LEU A 73 -17.37 -26.75 -16.97
C LEU A 73 -18.50 -27.34 -16.13
N ALA A 74 -18.48 -27.14 -14.81
CA ALA A 74 -19.50 -27.67 -13.91
C ALA A 74 -20.93 -27.22 -14.26
N CYS A 75 -21.10 -26.02 -14.85
CA CYS A 75 -22.40 -25.51 -15.29
C CYS A 75 -22.89 -26.02 -16.65
N LYS A 76 -22.08 -26.80 -17.36
CA LYS A 76 -22.43 -27.43 -18.65
C LYS A 76 -22.20 -28.94 -18.64
N THR A 77 -21.95 -29.50 -17.46
CA THR A 77 -21.69 -30.91 -17.27
C THR A 77 -22.80 -31.53 -16.45
N LYS A 78 -23.50 -32.50 -17.03
CA LYS A 78 -24.59 -33.24 -16.39
C LYS A 78 -24.11 -34.60 -15.92
N VAL A 79 -24.63 -34.99 -14.76
CA VAL A 79 -24.35 -36.27 -14.13
C VAL A 79 -25.35 -37.32 -14.61
N LEU A 80 -24.89 -38.41 -15.21
CA LEU A 80 -25.76 -39.41 -15.83
C LEU A 80 -26.10 -40.56 -14.88
N ASP A 81 -25.11 -41.38 -14.50
CA ASP A 81 -25.30 -42.52 -13.59
C ASP A 81 -24.01 -42.92 -12.86
N GLY A 82 -24.14 -43.65 -11.76
CA GLY A 82 -23.03 -44.22 -10.99
C GLY A 82 -22.38 -43.29 -9.95
N GLN A 83 -21.19 -43.68 -9.50
CA GLN A 83 -20.37 -42.89 -8.57
C GLN A 83 -19.39 -42.00 -9.34
N ILE A 84 -19.38 -40.70 -9.04
CA ILE A 84 -18.55 -39.71 -9.70
C ILE A 84 -17.66 -39.03 -8.66
N THR A 85 -16.37 -38.97 -8.94
CA THR A 85 -15.42 -38.19 -8.12
C THR A 85 -15.01 -36.95 -8.89
N VAL A 86 -15.31 -35.79 -8.32
CA VAL A 86 -14.96 -34.49 -8.90
C VAL A 86 -13.96 -33.81 -7.99
N ASP A 87 -12.78 -33.53 -8.53
CA ASP A 87 -11.85 -32.60 -7.92
C ASP A 87 -12.29 -31.18 -8.28
N ILE A 88 -12.50 -30.37 -7.26
CA ILE A 88 -12.73 -28.94 -7.44
C ILE A 88 -11.35 -28.31 -7.28
N PRO A 89 -10.70 -27.89 -8.39
CA PRO A 89 -9.46 -27.17 -8.31
C PRO A 89 -9.69 -25.97 -7.40
N GLU A 90 -8.84 -25.77 -6.39
CA GLU A 90 -8.89 -24.54 -5.61
C GLU A 90 -8.85 -23.37 -6.61
N GLN A 91 -9.93 -22.59 -6.61
CA GLN A 91 -10.09 -21.45 -7.51
C GLN A 91 -9.08 -20.38 -7.12
N VAL A 92 -7.85 -20.51 -7.59
CA VAL A 92 -6.78 -19.55 -7.38
C VAL A 92 -6.25 -19.14 -8.75
N GLY A 93 -6.79 -18.01 -9.23
CA GLY A 93 -6.11 -17.18 -10.22
C GLY A 93 -6.72 -17.18 -11.62
N ARG A 94 -7.65 -16.25 -11.83
CA ARG A 94 -7.74 -15.41 -13.05
C ARG A 94 -8.64 -14.20 -12.78
N THR A 95 -8.12 -13.29 -11.97
CA THR A 95 -8.43 -11.86 -11.94
C THR A 95 -7.29 -11.23 -11.14
N GLY A 96 -6.80 -10.08 -11.61
CA GLY A 96 -5.58 -9.41 -11.12
C GLY A 96 -5.49 -9.30 -9.60
N GLY A 97 -4.26 -9.11 -9.10
CA GLY A 97 -3.91 -9.06 -7.69
C GLY A 97 -4.93 -8.30 -6.84
N LYS A 98 -5.92 -9.03 -6.34
CA LYS A 98 -6.54 -8.75 -5.06
C LYS A 98 -5.62 -9.42 -4.07
N PHE A 99 -5.09 -8.63 -3.15
CA PHE A 99 -4.56 -9.13 -1.88
C PHE A 99 -5.44 -10.31 -1.46
N THR A 100 -4.79 -11.45 -1.24
CA THR A 100 -5.41 -12.64 -0.70
C THR A 100 -6.32 -12.23 0.45
N LYS A 101 -7.48 -12.88 0.59
CA LYS A 101 -8.22 -12.91 1.86
C LYS A 101 -7.27 -13.47 2.92
N ALA A 102 -6.43 -12.59 3.44
CA ALA A 102 -5.85 -12.77 4.72
C ALA A 102 -6.99 -12.70 5.74
N THR A 103 -6.81 -13.46 6.80
CA THR A 103 -7.64 -13.43 7.99
C THR A 103 -7.92 -11.99 8.39
N THR A 104 -9.06 -11.77 9.04
CA THR A 104 -9.60 -10.48 9.52
C THR A 104 -8.63 -9.56 10.28
N GLU A 105 -7.40 -9.98 10.53
CA GLU A 105 -6.31 -9.25 11.19
C GLU A 105 -5.34 -8.52 10.23
N ASP A 106 -5.41 -8.75 8.92
CA ASP A 106 -4.54 -8.12 7.90
C ASP A 106 -5.19 -6.89 7.21
N PHE A 107 -6.43 -6.55 7.58
CA PHE A 107 -7.14 -5.38 7.06
C PHE A 107 -7.06 -4.13 7.95
N ASN A 108 -6.55 -4.25 9.17
CA ASN A 108 -6.26 -3.08 9.99
C ASN A 108 -4.88 -2.51 9.62
N LEU A 109 -4.81 -1.86 8.46
CA LEU A 109 -3.72 -0.93 8.13
C LEU A 109 -3.66 0.23 9.14
N ILE A 110 -4.80 0.52 9.76
CA ILE A 110 -4.91 1.38 10.93
C ILE A 110 -4.57 0.58 12.19
N ARG A 111 -3.47 0.95 12.80
CA ARG A 111 -3.09 0.46 14.12
C ARG A 111 -3.63 1.41 15.16
N GLN A 112 -4.73 1.04 15.79
CA GLN A 112 -5.36 1.87 16.83
C GLN A 112 -4.38 2.17 17.99
N GLU A 113 -3.43 1.29 18.26
CA GLU A 113 -2.37 1.55 19.24
C GLU A 113 -1.42 2.71 18.88
N LEU A 114 -1.42 3.18 17.63
CA LEU A 114 -0.62 4.34 17.20
C LEU A 114 -1.40 5.66 17.26
N LEU A 115 -2.70 5.62 17.56
CA LEU A 115 -3.47 6.85 17.82
C LEU A 115 -3.15 7.36 19.24
N PRO A 116 -3.06 8.68 19.44
CA PRO A 116 -2.99 9.25 20.78
C PRO A 116 -4.17 8.81 21.64
N GLU A 117 -3.97 8.67 22.96
CA GLU A 117 -5.04 8.31 23.90
C GLU A 117 -6.19 9.33 23.90
N ARG A 118 -5.90 10.59 23.59
CA ARG A 118 -6.85 11.70 23.54
C ARG A 118 -6.57 12.56 22.32
N TRP A 119 -7.63 12.82 21.56
CA TRP A 119 -7.63 13.71 20.40
C TRP A 119 -9.08 14.11 20.09
N GLU A 120 -9.26 15.21 19.36
CA GLU A 120 -10.61 15.70 19.01
C GLU A 120 -11.06 15.22 17.63
N TYR A 121 -12.25 14.59 17.58
CA TYR A 121 -12.88 14.18 16.33
C TYR A 121 -13.56 15.38 15.65
N GLU A 122 -12.93 15.91 14.60
CA GLU A 122 -13.40 17.08 13.86
C GLU A 122 -13.09 16.92 12.36
N PRO A 123 -13.89 16.11 11.63
CA PRO A 123 -13.70 15.93 10.19
C PRO A 123 -14.03 17.23 9.43
N LEU A 124 -13.41 17.40 8.27
CA LEU A 124 -13.57 18.62 7.45
C LEU A 124 -15.01 18.84 7.00
N ALA A 125 -15.70 17.77 6.63
CA ALA A 125 -17.09 17.79 6.22
C ALA A 125 -17.97 17.18 7.31
N ILE A 126 -19.16 17.73 7.49
CA ILE A 126 -20.17 17.26 8.44
C ILE A 126 -21.53 17.14 7.77
N LYS A 127 -22.29 16.09 8.11
CA LYS A 127 -23.70 15.98 7.72
C LYS A 127 -24.63 16.32 8.88
N TRP A 128 -25.68 17.08 8.60
CA TRP A 128 -26.61 17.52 9.62
C TRP A 128 -28.03 17.66 9.11
N MET A 129 -28.97 17.13 9.87
CA MET A 129 -30.39 17.15 9.54
C MET A 129 -31.10 18.29 10.26
N ILE A 130 -31.95 19.02 9.54
CA ILE A 130 -32.87 19.99 10.15
C ILE A 130 -34.27 19.86 9.55
N LYS A 131 -35.25 20.43 10.26
CA LYS A 131 -36.59 20.69 9.74
C LYS A 131 -36.69 22.13 9.24
N VAL A 132 -37.00 22.32 7.96
CA VAL A 132 -37.32 23.64 7.40
C VAL A 132 -38.84 23.84 7.48
N PRO A 133 -39.33 24.92 8.14
CA PRO A 133 -40.76 25.19 8.23
C PRO A 133 -41.39 25.34 6.84
N PRO A 134 -42.64 24.87 6.61
CA PRO A 134 -43.31 24.99 5.32
C PRO A 134 -43.48 26.45 4.90
N ALA A 135 -43.63 26.71 3.59
CA ALA A 135 -43.91 28.05 3.08
C ALA A 135 -45.26 28.52 3.59
N LYS A 136 -45.34 29.78 4.04
CA LYS A 136 -46.61 30.42 4.36
C LYS A 136 -46.81 31.63 3.45
N ILE A 137 -48.06 32.08 3.33
CA ILE A 137 -48.40 33.24 2.50
C ILE A 137 -47.97 34.53 3.21
N GLU A 138 -48.04 34.53 4.54
CA GLU A 138 -47.87 35.68 5.43
C GLU A 138 -46.41 36.13 5.64
N ASP A 139 -45.43 35.27 5.37
CA ASP A 139 -44.01 35.53 5.59
C ASP A 139 -43.23 35.87 4.30
N GLY A 140 -43.73 35.50 3.12
CA GLY A 140 -43.19 35.93 1.81
C GLY A 140 -41.74 35.52 1.54
N LEU A 141 -41.23 34.50 2.25
CA LEU A 141 -39.83 34.09 2.20
C LEU A 141 -39.53 33.20 1.00
N SER A 142 -38.35 33.38 0.40
CA SER A 142 -37.84 32.41 -0.58
C SER A 142 -37.47 31.10 0.12
N ASP A 143 -37.34 30.02 -0.68
CA ASP A 143 -36.85 28.74 -0.19
C ASP A 143 -35.45 28.86 0.45
N LEU A 144 -34.57 29.69 -0.13
CA LEU A 144 -33.23 29.95 0.40
C LEU A 144 -33.26 30.74 1.71
N ASP A 145 -34.19 31.69 1.87
CA ASP A 145 -34.36 32.45 3.13
C ASP A 145 -34.85 31.53 4.25
N ARG A 146 -35.85 30.68 3.97
CA ARG A 146 -36.37 29.68 4.91
C ARG A 146 -35.26 28.73 5.35
N LEU A 147 -34.48 28.25 4.38
CA LEU A 147 -33.33 27.38 4.60
C LEU A 147 -32.27 28.03 5.49
N SER A 148 -31.83 29.24 5.12
CA SER A 148 -30.76 29.97 5.80
C SER A 148 -31.16 30.35 7.22
N ARG A 149 -32.44 30.71 7.45
CA ARG A 149 -32.96 30.95 8.81
C ARG A 149 -32.93 29.70 9.67
N ALA A 150 -33.31 28.55 9.11
CA ALA A 150 -33.27 27.28 9.84
C ALA A 150 -31.82 26.90 10.20
N LEU A 151 -30.88 27.01 9.26
CA LEU A 151 -29.47 26.73 9.51
C LEU A 151 -28.84 27.69 10.54
N LYS A 152 -29.07 29.01 10.43
CA LYS A 152 -28.54 30.00 11.40
C LYS A 152 -29.06 29.79 12.82
N ARG A 153 -30.26 29.24 12.97
CA ARG A 153 -30.81 28.92 14.30
C ARG A 153 -30.01 27.79 14.99
N GLU A 154 -29.53 26.82 14.21
CA GLU A 154 -28.76 25.69 14.73
C GLU A 154 -27.25 26.02 14.82
N TRP A 155 -26.70 26.76 13.85
CA TRP A 155 -25.25 27.03 13.72
C TRP A 155 -24.77 28.41 14.20
N GLY A 156 -25.69 29.27 14.63
CA GLY A 156 -25.38 30.64 15.04
C GLY A 156 -25.06 31.58 13.86
N GLU A 157 -24.32 32.65 14.16
CA GLU A 157 -23.94 33.67 13.18
C GLU A 157 -22.73 33.23 12.34
N CYS A 158 -22.94 32.24 11.46
CA CYS A 158 -21.99 31.92 10.40
C CYS A 158 -22.46 32.52 9.05
N GLU A 159 -21.50 32.90 8.21
CA GLU A 159 -21.80 33.23 6.81
C GLU A 159 -22.01 31.92 6.04
N ILE A 160 -23.26 31.64 5.64
CA ILE A 160 -23.61 30.43 4.89
C ILE A 160 -23.41 30.69 3.40
N ILE A 161 -22.59 29.85 2.76
CA ILE A 161 -22.26 29.94 1.34
C ILE A 161 -22.84 28.73 0.63
N TYR A 162 -23.64 28.97 -0.41
CA TYR A 162 -24.27 27.93 -1.21
C TYR A 162 -23.64 27.83 -2.59
N SER A 163 -23.31 26.62 -3.02
CA SER A 163 -22.91 26.38 -4.39
C SER A 163 -24.11 26.37 -5.34
N LEU A 164 -23.88 26.67 -6.63
CA LEU A 164 -24.94 26.61 -7.65
C LEU A 164 -25.60 25.21 -7.75
N PRO A 165 -24.86 24.08 -7.69
CA PRO A 165 -25.48 22.75 -7.63
C PRO A 165 -26.44 22.58 -6.46
N VAL A 166 -26.12 23.13 -5.28
CA VAL A 166 -27.02 23.09 -4.12
C VAL A 166 -28.25 23.95 -4.36
N LEU A 167 -28.08 25.19 -4.84
CA LEU A 167 -29.20 26.09 -5.14
C LEU A 167 -30.23 25.46 -6.10
N ARG A 168 -29.75 24.68 -7.08
CA ARG A 168 -30.60 23.95 -8.02
C ARG A 168 -31.41 22.83 -7.36
N LYS A 169 -30.90 22.20 -6.30
CA LYS A 169 -31.58 21.10 -5.59
C LYS A 169 -32.60 21.58 -4.55
N ILE A 170 -32.43 22.79 -4.01
CA ILE A 170 -33.23 23.30 -2.89
C ILE A 170 -34.75 23.20 -3.13
N PRO A 171 -35.32 23.62 -4.28
CA PRO A 171 -36.77 23.67 -4.43
C PRO A 171 -37.42 22.29 -4.28
N ASP A 172 -36.93 21.29 -4.99
CA ASP A 172 -37.50 19.94 -4.94
C ASP A 172 -37.24 19.29 -3.58
N THR A 173 -36.01 19.41 -3.07
CA THR A 173 -35.59 18.79 -1.80
C THR A 173 -36.42 19.26 -0.61
N LEU A 174 -36.81 20.55 -0.56
CA LEU A 174 -37.64 21.10 0.52
C LEU A 174 -39.11 20.67 0.46
N ARG A 175 -39.60 20.25 -0.71
CA ARG A 175 -40.99 19.79 -0.90
C ARG A 175 -41.11 18.29 -0.66
N GLU A 176 -39.99 17.58 -0.70
CA GLU A 176 -39.89 16.21 -0.26
C GLU A 176 -39.84 16.10 1.27
N LYS A 177 -40.26 14.94 1.79
CA LYS A 177 -40.16 14.55 3.22
C LYS A 177 -40.63 15.64 4.20
N ASP A 178 -41.62 16.43 3.80
CA ASP A 178 -42.19 17.51 4.59
C ASP A 178 -41.14 18.56 5.05
N GLY A 179 -40.15 18.88 4.21
CA GLY A 179 -39.10 19.85 4.57
C GLY A 179 -38.07 19.35 5.59
N MET A 180 -38.05 18.04 5.89
CA MET A 180 -36.92 17.40 6.55
C MET A 180 -35.79 17.25 5.53
N VAL A 181 -34.62 17.81 5.83
CA VAL A 181 -33.48 17.82 4.91
C VAL A 181 -32.16 17.64 5.66
N THR A 182 -31.21 16.97 5.02
CA THR A 182 -29.83 16.81 5.50
C THR A 182 -28.88 17.60 4.62
N PHE A 183 -28.01 18.40 5.23
CA PHE A 183 -26.95 19.15 4.55
C PHE A 183 -25.62 18.47 4.72
N THR A 184 -24.75 18.65 3.75
CA THR A 184 -23.32 18.44 3.91
C THR A 184 -22.65 19.81 3.95
N LEU A 185 -21.96 20.09 5.06
CA LEU A 185 -21.29 21.35 5.33
C LEU A 185 -19.78 21.12 5.37
N VAL A 186 -19.03 22.08 4.87
CA VAL A 186 -17.59 22.22 5.13
C VAL A 186 -17.40 23.53 5.88
N ASN A 187 -16.80 23.45 7.08
CA ASN A 187 -16.62 24.60 7.94
C ASN A 187 -15.23 25.22 7.75
N ASP A 188 -15.22 26.54 7.59
CA ASP A 188 -14.07 27.42 7.77
C ASP A 188 -14.37 28.35 8.96
N ALA A 189 -13.36 28.94 9.60
CA ALA A 189 -13.43 29.63 10.89
C ALA A 189 -14.55 30.70 11.04
N LYS A 190 -15.13 31.18 9.93
CA LYS A 190 -16.28 32.11 9.92
C LYS A 190 -17.37 31.77 8.89
N ARG A 191 -17.19 30.71 8.10
CA ARG A 191 -18.00 30.41 6.91
C ARG A 191 -18.41 28.95 6.88
N CYS A 192 -19.67 28.71 6.56
CA CYS A 192 -20.22 27.37 6.38
C CYS A 192 -20.56 27.16 4.91
N TYR A 193 -19.79 26.32 4.22
CA TYR A 193 -20.02 25.99 2.82
C TYR A 193 -20.99 24.82 2.73
N VAL A 194 -22.17 25.06 2.20
CA VAL A 194 -23.15 24.00 1.90
C VAL A 194 -22.77 23.38 0.57
N ILE A 195 -22.21 22.17 0.61
CA ILE A 195 -21.71 21.45 -0.58
C ILE A 195 -22.71 20.42 -1.10
N ASN A 196 -23.68 20.00 -0.29
CA ASN A 196 -24.79 19.13 -0.71
C ASN A 196 -26.04 19.33 0.14
N ILE A 197 -27.19 18.96 -0.41
CA ILE A 197 -28.48 18.88 0.29
C ILE A 197 -29.23 17.63 -0.19
N GLN A 198 -29.83 16.89 0.74
CA GLN A 198 -30.57 15.65 0.51
C GLN A 198 -31.91 15.66 1.27
N PRO A 199 -32.98 15.05 0.74
CA PRO A 199 -34.27 14.95 1.41
C PRO A 199 -34.25 13.89 2.52
N GLY A 200 -34.87 14.21 3.65
CA GLY A 200 -34.94 13.34 4.83
C GLY A 200 -33.64 13.29 5.63
N ASP A 201 -33.50 12.22 6.43
CA ASP A 201 -32.30 11.95 7.22
C ASP A 201 -31.32 11.07 6.43
N THR A 202 -30.18 11.64 6.06
CA THR A 202 -29.07 10.93 5.42
C THR A 202 -27.76 11.09 6.20
N THR A 203 -27.85 11.47 7.48
CA THR A 203 -26.69 11.72 8.35
C THR A 203 -25.78 10.51 8.49
N VAL A 204 -26.37 9.31 8.47
CA VAL A 204 -25.66 8.02 8.52
C VAL A 204 -24.97 7.62 7.21
N ASN A 205 -25.17 8.33 6.11
CA ASN A 205 -24.49 8.07 4.84
C ASN A 205 -23.39 9.11 4.65
N HIS A 206 -22.34 9.07 5.47
CA HIS A 206 -21.32 10.11 5.51
C HIS A 206 -19.93 9.49 5.44
N TYR A 207 -19.22 9.74 4.34
CA TYR A 207 -17.95 9.09 4.07
C TYR A 207 -16.86 10.08 3.68
N GLY A 208 -15.62 9.68 3.87
CA GLY A 208 -14.42 10.39 3.43
C GLY A 208 -13.41 9.41 2.86
N VAL A 209 -12.41 9.94 2.16
CA VAL A 209 -11.33 9.11 1.59
C VAL A 209 -9.96 9.58 2.05
N ALA A 210 -9.14 8.64 2.53
CA ALA A 210 -7.71 8.85 2.79
C ALA A 210 -6.92 8.17 1.67
N ILE A 211 -6.02 8.90 1.01
CA ILE A 211 -5.36 8.47 -0.22
C ILE A 211 -3.84 8.65 -0.08
N ASP A 212 -3.10 7.55 -0.22
CA ASP A 212 -1.65 7.53 -0.30
C ASP A 212 -1.22 7.32 -1.76
N VAL A 213 -0.59 8.33 -2.35
CA VAL A 213 -0.13 8.34 -3.74
C VAL A 213 1.38 8.08 -3.77
N GLY A 214 1.74 6.80 -3.65
CA GLY A 214 3.10 6.35 -3.85
C GLY A 214 3.49 6.35 -5.33
N THR A 215 4.81 6.40 -5.58
CA THR A 215 5.35 6.23 -6.94
C THR A 215 4.94 4.89 -7.53
N THR A 216 4.90 3.86 -6.70
CA THR A 216 4.88 2.47 -7.17
C THR A 216 3.52 1.81 -6.87
N THR A 217 2.83 2.27 -5.83
CA THR A 217 1.52 1.80 -5.35
C THR A 217 0.67 3.01 -4.98
N VAL A 218 -0.63 2.96 -5.28
CA VAL A 218 -1.62 3.89 -4.75
C VAL A 218 -2.50 3.11 -3.77
N ALA A 219 -2.79 3.69 -2.61
CA ALA A 219 -3.72 3.13 -1.63
C ALA A 219 -4.84 4.12 -1.30
N VAL A 220 -6.05 3.61 -1.10
CA VAL A 220 -7.25 4.37 -0.77
C VAL A 220 -7.97 3.66 0.38
N GLU A 221 -8.24 4.40 1.45
CA GLU A 221 -9.17 4.01 2.49
C GLU A 221 -10.47 4.79 2.34
N LEU A 222 -11.58 4.05 2.34
CA LEU A 222 -12.92 4.61 2.44
C LEU A 222 -13.33 4.56 3.91
N VAL A 223 -13.59 5.74 4.49
CA VAL A 223 -13.82 5.92 5.92
C VAL A 223 -15.26 6.36 6.15
N TYR A 224 -15.92 5.71 7.09
CA TYR A 224 -17.24 6.08 7.56
C TYR A 224 -17.14 7.19 8.61
N LEU A 225 -17.36 8.43 8.19
CA LEU A 225 -17.14 9.63 9.01
C LEU A 225 -18.14 9.81 10.15
N PHE A 226 -19.20 8.99 10.25
CA PHE A 226 -20.07 9.03 11.42
C PHE A 226 -19.41 8.37 12.65
N LEU A 227 -18.61 7.32 12.44
CA LEU A 227 -17.91 6.58 13.50
C LEU A 227 -16.39 6.70 13.43
N GLY A 228 -15.86 7.28 12.35
CA GLY A 228 -14.43 7.27 12.05
C GLY A 228 -13.92 5.89 11.62
N GLU A 229 -14.77 4.94 11.24
CA GLU A 229 -14.33 3.57 10.96
C GLU A 229 -13.93 3.36 9.49
N VAL A 230 -12.84 2.64 9.24
CA VAL A 230 -12.50 2.22 7.88
C VAL A 230 -13.46 1.13 7.40
N VAL A 231 -14.13 1.41 6.28
CA VAL A 231 -15.08 0.50 5.64
C VAL A 231 -14.39 -0.38 4.62
N ALA A 232 -13.44 0.17 3.87
CA ALA A 232 -12.71 -0.57 2.85
C ALA A 232 -11.33 0.03 2.63
N VAL A 233 -10.34 -0.83 2.47
CA VAL A 233 -9.03 -0.45 1.94
C VAL A 233 -8.80 -1.10 0.58
N ARG A 234 -8.32 -0.32 -0.38
CA ARG A 234 -7.96 -0.77 -1.72
C ARG A 234 -6.59 -0.22 -2.07
N SER A 235 -5.75 -1.05 -2.66
CA SER A 235 -4.48 -0.61 -3.22
C SER A 235 -4.20 -1.33 -4.52
N ASP A 236 -3.49 -0.65 -5.42
CA ASP A 236 -3.13 -1.16 -6.74
C ASP A 236 -1.87 -0.43 -7.23
N TYR A 237 -1.34 -0.86 -8.36
CA TYR A 237 -0.23 -0.19 -9.03
C TYR A 237 -0.63 1.24 -9.43
N ASN A 238 0.34 2.15 -9.32
CA ASN A 238 0.22 3.47 -9.92
C ASN A 238 0.39 3.32 -11.44
N ASP A 239 -0.64 3.62 -12.22
CA ASP A 239 -0.64 3.48 -13.69
C ASP A 239 0.40 4.38 -14.39
N GLN A 240 1.03 5.31 -13.66
CA GLN A 240 2.19 6.08 -14.13
C GLN A 240 3.45 5.22 -14.35
N ILE A 241 3.48 3.97 -13.87
CA ILE A 241 4.62 3.05 -14.05
C ILE A 241 4.98 2.84 -15.53
N ASP A 242 3.99 2.91 -16.42
CA ASP A 242 4.16 2.80 -17.88
C ASP A 242 4.98 3.97 -18.47
N CYS A 243 5.01 5.11 -17.79
CA CYS A 243 5.71 6.32 -18.22
C CYS A 243 7.08 6.50 -17.55
N GLY A 244 7.35 5.74 -16.48
CA GLY A 244 8.59 5.79 -15.71
C GLY A 244 8.50 4.98 -14.42
N LEU A 245 9.58 4.25 -14.12
CA LEU A 245 9.67 3.39 -12.93
C LEU A 245 9.94 4.18 -11.63
N ASP A 246 10.49 5.38 -11.74
CA ASP A 246 10.87 6.22 -10.61
C ASP A 246 10.42 7.69 -10.80
N VAL A 247 10.63 8.51 -9.76
CA VAL A 247 10.25 9.92 -9.78
C VAL A 247 10.98 10.71 -10.88
N ILE A 248 12.28 10.51 -11.05
CA ILE A 248 13.11 11.30 -11.98
C ILE A 248 12.76 11.01 -13.45
N SER A 249 12.52 9.74 -13.79
CA SER A 249 12.07 9.29 -15.10
C SER A 249 10.70 9.86 -15.44
N ARG A 250 9.77 9.92 -14.47
CA ARG A 250 8.46 10.57 -14.66
C ARG A 250 8.57 12.07 -14.84
N ILE A 251 9.42 12.76 -14.07
CA ILE A 251 9.69 14.20 -14.27
C ILE A 251 10.25 14.44 -15.67
N ASN A 252 11.21 13.62 -16.11
CA ASN A 252 11.73 13.65 -17.48
C ASN A 252 10.64 13.48 -18.54
N TYR A 253 9.74 12.52 -18.32
CA TYR A 253 8.63 12.24 -19.22
C TYR A 253 7.67 13.44 -19.29
N ALA A 254 7.38 14.07 -18.15
CA ALA A 254 6.46 15.19 -17.98
C ALA A 254 6.93 16.53 -18.57
N LYS A 255 8.15 16.62 -19.14
CA LYS A 255 8.67 17.86 -19.76
C LYS A 255 7.73 18.46 -20.80
N ASN A 256 6.98 17.62 -21.50
CA ASN A 256 6.02 18.05 -22.50
C ASN A 256 4.64 18.17 -21.85
N PRO A 257 3.89 19.28 -22.08
CA PRO A 257 2.57 19.47 -21.47
C PRO A 257 1.58 18.32 -21.71
N GLU A 258 1.60 17.73 -22.91
CA GLU A 258 0.76 16.56 -23.24
C GLU A 258 1.10 15.32 -22.40
N ARG A 259 2.40 15.12 -22.13
CA ARG A 259 2.90 13.99 -21.32
C ARG A 259 2.67 14.20 -19.83
N LEU A 260 2.75 15.44 -19.36
CA LEU A 260 2.33 15.82 -18.01
C LEU A 260 0.84 15.51 -17.82
N GLU A 261 0.00 15.89 -18.77
CA GLU A 261 -1.44 15.59 -18.73
C GLU A 261 -1.72 14.09 -18.80
N GLU A 262 -0.93 13.31 -19.56
CA GLU A 262 -1.01 11.83 -19.54
C GLU A 262 -0.70 11.26 -18.15
N LEU A 263 0.40 11.69 -17.53
CA LEU A 263 0.79 11.27 -16.17
C LEU A 263 -0.27 11.65 -15.14
N ARG A 264 -0.85 12.86 -15.25
CA ARG A 264 -1.98 13.32 -14.42
C ARG A 264 -3.17 12.38 -14.54
N LYS A 265 -3.61 12.11 -15.77
CA LYS A 265 -4.75 11.20 -16.02
C LYS A 265 -4.50 9.80 -15.48
N ARG A 266 -3.30 9.26 -15.62
CA ARG A 266 -2.95 7.92 -15.12
C ARG A 266 -3.07 7.81 -13.61
N VAL A 267 -2.54 8.77 -12.85
CA VAL A 267 -2.66 8.75 -11.38
C VAL A 267 -4.11 8.96 -10.93
N LEU A 268 -4.85 9.90 -11.55
CA LEU A 268 -6.27 10.09 -11.24
C LEU A 268 -7.11 8.85 -11.58
N ASN A 269 -6.85 8.19 -12.70
CA ASN A 269 -7.51 6.93 -13.06
C ASN A 269 -7.22 5.82 -12.05
N SER A 270 -5.99 5.74 -11.54
CA SER A 270 -5.62 4.78 -10.48
C SER A 270 -6.42 5.04 -9.21
N VAL A 271 -6.43 6.29 -8.75
CA VAL A 271 -7.15 6.71 -7.54
C VAL A 271 -8.67 6.53 -7.68
N ASN A 272 -9.28 7.05 -8.74
CA ASN A 272 -10.72 6.95 -8.97
C ASN A 272 -11.20 5.50 -9.13
N ARG A 273 -10.38 4.66 -9.78
CA ARG A 273 -10.64 3.21 -9.86
C ARG A 273 -10.71 2.60 -8.46
N LEU A 274 -9.80 2.94 -7.56
CA LEU A 274 -9.77 2.41 -6.19
C LEU A 274 -10.94 2.93 -5.35
N ILE A 275 -11.26 4.23 -5.43
CA ILE A 275 -12.42 4.84 -4.77
C ILE A 275 -13.70 4.10 -5.20
N LYS A 276 -13.90 3.95 -6.51
CA LYS A 276 -15.06 3.26 -7.07
C LYS A 276 -15.15 1.81 -6.59
N GLN A 277 -14.05 1.06 -6.62
CA GLN A 277 -14.02 -0.32 -6.12
C GLN A 277 -14.30 -0.42 -4.61
N ALA A 278 -13.85 0.55 -3.82
CA ALA A 278 -14.13 0.61 -2.38
C ALA A 278 -15.63 0.88 -2.15
N ALA A 279 -16.20 1.88 -2.82
CA ALA A 279 -17.60 2.28 -2.70
C ALA A 279 -18.57 1.19 -3.21
N GLU A 280 -18.32 0.62 -4.39
CA GLU A 280 -19.16 -0.45 -4.98
C GLU A 280 -19.24 -1.68 -4.09
N SER A 281 -18.15 -2.03 -3.39
CA SER A 281 -18.12 -3.19 -2.50
C SER A 281 -19.02 -3.06 -1.28
N HIS A 282 -19.49 -1.86 -0.97
CA HIS A 282 -20.37 -1.54 0.17
C HIS A 282 -21.65 -0.81 -0.26
N ASN A 283 -21.93 -0.73 -1.57
CA ASN A 283 -23.10 -0.03 -2.13
C ASN A 283 -23.22 1.43 -1.68
N ILE A 284 -22.08 2.14 -1.65
CA ILE A 284 -21.98 3.55 -1.26
C ILE A 284 -22.06 4.43 -2.52
N ASP A 285 -22.87 5.49 -2.47
CA ASP A 285 -22.90 6.54 -3.51
C ASP A 285 -21.66 7.43 -3.38
N LEU A 286 -20.96 7.68 -4.48
CA LEU A 286 -19.78 8.55 -4.52
C LEU A 286 -20.12 9.99 -4.07
N ASN A 287 -21.38 10.42 -4.21
CA ASN A 287 -21.84 11.73 -3.73
C ASN A 287 -21.96 11.82 -2.19
N ASP A 288 -21.94 10.69 -1.49
CA ASP A 288 -21.91 10.63 -0.02
C ASP A 288 -20.48 10.66 0.54
N ILE A 289 -19.46 10.63 -0.32
CA ILE A 289 -18.08 10.90 0.03
C ILE A 289 -17.84 12.42 -0.06
N SER A 290 -17.72 13.07 1.10
CA SER A 290 -17.81 14.54 1.24
C SER A 290 -16.50 15.26 1.58
N SER A 291 -15.41 14.52 1.78
CA SER A 291 -14.07 15.08 1.98
C SER A 291 -13.00 14.05 1.59
N GLY A 292 -11.81 14.54 1.28
CA GLY A 292 -10.65 13.69 1.00
C GLY A 292 -9.34 14.28 1.52
N VAL A 293 -8.43 13.41 1.92
CA VAL A 293 -7.06 13.76 2.29
C VAL A 293 -6.12 12.95 1.41
N ILE A 294 -5.12 13.61 0.81
CA ILE A 294 -4.18 13.01 -0.12
C ILE A 294 -2.75 13.28 0.37
N SER A 295 -1.99 12.20 0.57
CA SER A 295 -0.59 12.21 0.95
C SER A 295 0.24 11.49 -0.11
N GLY A 296 1.52 11.83 -0.22
CA GLY A 296 2.42 11.32 -1.25
C GLY A 296 3.63 12.23 -1.40
N ASN A 297 4.70 11.71 -2.00
CA ASN A 297 5.90 12.51 -2.23
C ASN A 297 5.60 13.70 -3.16
N THR A 298 6.41 14.74 -3.04
CA THR A 298 6.21 16.04 -3.71
C THR A 298 5.99 15.91 -5.21
N ALA A 299 6.74 15.04 -5.88
CA ALA A 299 6.59 14.81 -7.31
C ALA A 299 5.26 14.16 -7.66
N MET A 300 4.79 13.17 -6.90
CA MET A 300 3.50 12.52 -7.15
C MET A 300 2.34 13.52 -7.04
N ILE A 301 2.38 14.41 -6.05
CA ILE A 301 1.36 15.45 -5.88
C ILE A 301 1.43 16.48 -7.01
N HIS A 302 2.62 16.91 -7.43
CA HIS A 302 2.75 17.83 -8.57
C HIS A 302 2.19 17.21 -9.86
N LEU A 303 2.49 15.94 -10.13
CA LEU A 303 1.97 15.24 -11.31
C LEU A 303 0.44 15.06 -11.25
N MET A 304 -0.11 14.71 -10.08
CA MET A 304 -1.55 14.58 -9.88
C MET A 304 -2.30 15.90 -10.09
N LEU A 305 -1.70 17.02 -9.69
CA LEU A 305 -2.27 18.36 -9.87
C LEU A 305 -1.98 18.96 -11.26
N GLY A 306 -1.21 18.28 -12.11
CA GLY A 306 -0.80 18.81 -13.42
C GLY A 306 0.14 20.01 -13.31
N ILE A 307 0.91 20.10 -12.22
CA ILE A 307 1.92 21.14 -12.01
C ILE A 307 3.22 20.71 -12.67
N ASN A 308 3.92 21.66 -13.31
CA ASN A 308 5.23 21.41 -13.89
C ASN A 308 6.24 20.97 -12.82
N SER A 309 6.69 19.71 -12.91
CA SER A 309 7.59 19.08 -11.95
C SER A 309 9.07 19.21 -12.29
N GLU A 310 9.45 19.85 -13.40
CA GLU A 310 10.85 19.91 -13.88
C GLU A 310 11.80 20.54 -12.84
N TYR A 311 11.35 21.59 -12.14
CA TYR A 311 12.17 22.33 -11.19
C TYR A 311 12.41 21.61 -9.85
N LEU A 312 11.72 20.49 -9.59
CA LEU A 312 11.98 19.68 -8.39
C LEU A 312 13.39 19.11 -8.37
N ARG A 313 13.93 18.79 -9.55
CA ARG A 313 15.23 18.11 -9.70
C ARG A 313 16.34 18.99 -10.27
N LEU A 314 16.00 20.21 -10.69
CA LEU A 314 16.98 21.16 -11.20
C LEU A 314 17.41 22.02 -10.03
N GLU A 315 18.72 22.15 -9.83
CA GLU A 315 19.28 23.03 -8.81
C GLU A 315 18.68 24.45 -8.94
N PRO A 316 18.16 25.05 -7.84
CA PRO A 316 18.33 24.67 -6.43
C PRO A 316 17.22 23.77 -5.83
N TYR A 317 16.61 22.88 -6.63
CA TYR A 317 15.64 21.85 -6.24
C TYR A 317 14.37 22.42 -5.60
N THR A 318 13.69 23.33 -6.29
CA THR A 318 12.57 24.12 -5.73
C THR A 318 11.20 23.57 -6.13
N PRO A 319 10.37 23.13 -5.16
CA PRO A 319 8.98 22.77 -5.45
C PRO A 319 8.11 23.99 -5.70
N THR A 320 7.06 23.82 -6.51
CA THR A 320 6.08 24.89 -6.79
C THR A 320 5.22 25.15 -5.56
N ILE A 321 4.80 24.07 -4.89
CA ILE A 321 4.01 24.13 -3.66
C ILE A 321 4.70 23.32 -2.58
N ARG A 322 4.66 23.84 -1.35
CA ARG A 322 4.87 23.06 -0.12
C ARG A 322 3.57 22.86 0.64
N GLU A 323 2.69 23.85 0.57
CA GLU A 323 1.37 23.84 1.19
C GLU A 323 0.36 24.12 0.08
N SER A 324 -0.68 23.30 -0.03
CA SER A 324 -1.78 23.54 -0.97
C SER A 324 -2.93 24.23 -0.24
N PRO A 325 -3.64 25.18 -0.88
CA PRO A 325 -4.98 25.50 -0.43
C PRO A 325 -5.89 24.25 -0.53
N PHE A 326 -7.05 24.28 0.13
CA PHE A 326 -8.10 23.31 -0.17
C PHE A 326 -8.55 23.47 -1.62
N LEU A 327 -8.62 22.34 -2.33
CA LEU A 327 -9.11 22.28 -3.71
C LEU A 327 -10.39 21.46 -3.75
N THR A 328 -11.26 21.71 -4.74
CA THR A 328 -12.46 20.89 -4.89
C THR A 328 -12.16 19.60 -5.64
N ALA A 329 -12.94 18.55 -5.36
CA ALA A 329 -12.86 17.28 -6.09
C ALA A 329 -13.02 17.46 -7.60
N ALA A 330 -13.90 18.37 -8.05
CA ALA A 330 -14.09 18.69 -9.45
C ALA A 330 -12.85 19.34 -10.12
N GLU A 331 -12.15 20.24 -9.43
CA GLU A 331 -10.95 20.90 -9.97
C GLU A 331 -9.78 19.93 -10.12
N VAL A 332 -9.62 19.04 -9.14
CA VAL A 332 -8.55 18.02 -9.14
C VAL A 332 -8.86 16.91 -10.16
N GLY A 333 -10.13 16.49 -10.24
CA GLY A 333 -10.59 15.37 -11.09
C GLY A 333 -10.84 14.07 -10.30
N LEU A 334 -11.25 14.19 -9.04
CA LEU A 334 -11.54 13.04 -8.17
C LEU A 334 -13.03 12.65 -8.25
N ASP A 335 -13.31 11.37 -8.44
CA ASP A 335 -14.68 10.83 -8.61
C ASP A 335 -15.38 10.61 -7.26
N ILE A 336 -15.58 11.71 -6.52
CA ILE A 336 -16.41 11.79 -5.30
C ILE A 336 -17.44 12.91 -5.47
N ASN A 337 -18.11 13.36 -4.40
CA ASN A 337 -18.94 14.56 -4.52
C ASN A 337 -18.10 15.73 -5.08
N PRO A 338 -18.47 16.32 -6.23
CA PRO A 338 -17.63 17.29 -6.95
C PRO A 338 -17.38 18.59 -6.19
N GLN A 339 -18.15 18.85 -5.14
CA GLN A 339 -18.00 20.03 -4.27
C GLN A 339 -17.21 19.73 -2.99
N SER A 340 -16.79 18.48 -2.77
CA SER A 340 -15.97 18.09 -1.63
C SER A 340 -14.64 18.79 -1.65
N TRP A 341 -14.17 19.18 -0.47
CA TRP A 341 -12.85 19.76 -0.29
C TRP A 341 -11.81 18.66 -0.10
N LEU A 342 -10.67 18.85 -0.75
CA LEU A 342 -9.51 17.98 -0.70
C LEU A 342 -8.39 18.70 0.03
N TYR A 343 -7.81 18.02 1.02
CA TYR A 343 -6.60 18.45 1.70
C TYR A 343 -5.41 17.66 1.16
N PHE A 344 -4.32 18.36 0.83
CA PHE A 344 -3.06 17.75 0.44
C PHE A 344 -2.07 17.91 1.58
N SER A 345 -1.48 16.81 2.03
CA SER A 345 -0.49 16.85 3.10
C SER A 345 0.71 17.72 2.71
N PRO A 346 1.19 18.59 3.61
CA PRO A 346 2.25 19.55 3.33
C PRO A 346 3.58 18.84 3.07
N HIS A 347 4.37 19.41 2.17
CA HIS A 347 5.69 18.92 1.76
C HIS A 347 6.79 19.71 2.48
N VAL A 348 7.94 19.07 2.70
CA VAL A 348 9.11 19.74 3.28
C VAL A 348 10.03 20.28 2.19
N GLY A 349 10.30 19.46 1.17
CA GLY A 349 11.18 19.79 0.06
C GLY A 349 10.85 19.01 -1.21
N SER A 350 11.74 19.02 -2.19
CA SER A 350 11.50 18.35 -3.48
C SER A 350 11.46 16.81 -3.39
N TYR A 351 12.16 16.24 -2.41
CA TYR A 351 12.27 14.79 -2.24
C TYR A 351 11.67 14.27 -0.92
N VAL A 352 11.11 15.15 -0.09
CA VAL A 352 10.40 14.78 1.15
C VAL A 352 9.02 15.45 1.11
N GLY A 353 7.98 14.63 0.89
CA GLY A 353 6.63 15.10 0.63
C GLY A 353 5.65 14.87 1.78
N GLY A 354 4.37 14.85 1.41
CA GLY A 354 3.26 14.74 2.34
C GLY A 354 3.06 13.34 2.92
N ASP A 355 3.62 12.32 2.27
CA ASP A 355 3.72 10.95 2.77
C ASP A 355 4.53 10.89 4.07
N ILE A 356 5.67 11.57 4.12
CA ILE A 356 6.54 11.59 5.32
C ILE A 356 5.91 12.43 6.43
N THR A 357 5.35 13.60 6.10
CA THR A 357 4.70 14.44 7.12
C THR A 357 3.42 13.80 7.67
N ALA A 358 2.74 12.97 6.87
CA ALA A 358 1.66 12.11 7.37
C ALA A 358 2.22 10.99 8.25
N GLY A 359 3.27 10.29 7.79
CA GLY A 359 3.82 9.13 8.47
C GLY A 359 4.40 9.40 9.86
N ILE A 360 4.94 10.59 10.10
CA ILE A 360 5.44 10.94 11.44
C ILE A 360 4.33 11.20 12.46
N LEU A 361 3.09 11.48 12.05
CA LEU A 361 1.98 11.80 12.97
C LEU A 361 1.67 10.65 13.91
N CYS A 362 1.92 9.42 13.47
CA CYS A 362 1.69 8.21 14.25
C CYS A 362 2.95 7.77 15.03
N THR A 363 3.85 8.70 15.37
CA THR A 363 5.11 8.44 16.08
C THR A 363 5.40 9.46 17.17
N ASP A 364 6.36 9.16 18.04
CA ASP A 364 6.82 10.10 19.07
C ASP A 364 7.34 11.43 18.52
N LEU A 365 7.75 11.49 17.25
CA LEU A 365 8.17 12.73 16.58
C LEU A 365 7.06 13.78 16.52
N ALA A 366 5.79 13.36 16.57
CA ALA A 366 4.63 14.25 16.61
C ALA A 366 4.23 14.69 18.03
N THR A 367 4.89 14.16 19.05
CA THR A 367 4.60 14.46 20.47
C THR A 367 5.54 15.54 21.02
N ASP A 368 5.29 15.97 22.26
CA ASP A 368 6.18 16.88 23.00
C ASP A 368 7.41 16.17 23.61
N SER A 369 7.68 14.92 23.21
CA SER A 369 8.83 14.14 23.71
C SER A 369 10.15 14.84 23.42
N LYS A 370 11.07 14.76 24.39
CA LYS A 370 12.47 15.20 24.25
C LYS A 370 13.40 14.07 23.81
N ASP A 371 12.91 12.84 23.81
CA ASP A 371 13.66 11.68 23.36
C ASP A 371 13.91 11.73 21.86
N ILE A 372 15.11 11.32 21.46
CA ILE A 372 15.49 11.33 20.04
C ILE A 372 14.93 10.10 19.37
N SER A 373 14.15 10.33 18.32
CA SER A 373 13.59 9.28 17.48
C SER A 373 14.14 9.36 16.07
N LEU A 374 14.32 8.19 15.45
CA LEU A 374 14.62 8.03 14.04
C LEU A 374 13.41 7.38 13.37
N PHE A 375 12.87 8.03 12.34
CA PHE A 375 11.87 7.45 11.45
C PHE A 375 12.51 7.16 10.09
N ILE A 376 12.25 5.96 9.57
CA ILE A 376 12.77 5.45 8.30
C ILE A 376 11.58 4.98 7.49
N ASP A 377 11.26 5.65 6.38
CA ASP A 377 10.37 5.10 5.36
C ASP A 377 11.21 4.44 4.28
N ILE A 378 11.02 3.12 4.13
CA ILE A 378 11.76 2.34 3.15
C ILE A 378 10.82 2.01 1.98
N GLY A 379 11.02 2.70 0.87
CA GLY A 379 10.36 2.43 -0.41
C GLY A 379 11.34 2.54 -1.57
N THR A 380 10.85 3.02 -2.71
CA THR A 380 11.65 3.35 -3.89
C THR A 380 12.75 4.36 -3.55
N ASN A 381 12.39 5.29 -2.66
CA ASN A 381 13.30 6.20 -2.00
C ASN A 381 13.49 5.74 -0.54
N GLY A 382 14.61 6.13 0.07
CA GLY A 382 14.78 6.01 1.52
C GLY A 382 14.64 7.38 2.17
N GLU A 383 13.45 7.71 2.64
CA GLU A 383 13.18 8.94 3.37
C GLU A 383 13.37 8.75 4.87
N LEU A 384 13.99 9.74 5.52
CA LEU A 384 14.39 9.63 6.91
C LEU A 384 14.01 10.92 7.66
N VAL A 385 13.65 10.78 8.93
CA VAL A 385 13.43 11.89 9.85
C VAL A 385 14.13 11.59 11.17
N ILE A 386 14.92 12.53 11.68
CA ILE A 386 15.56 12.43 13.01
C ILE A 386 15.22 13.66 13.81
N GLY A 387 14.86 13.46 15.08
CA GLY A 387 14.70 14.57 16.02
C GLY A 387 13.72 14.28 17.14
N ASN A 388 13.11 15.36 17.61
CA ASN A 388 12.19 15.39 18.74
C ASN A 388 11.32 16.68 18.73
N SER A 389 10.72 17.02 19.86
CA SER A 389 9.96 18.26 20.03
C SER A 389 10.78 19.56 20.02
N ASP A 390 12.11 19.54 19.95
CA ASP A 390 12.94 20.75 19.81
C ASP A 390 13.44 20.96 18.38
N PHE A 391 13.93 19.91 17.72
CA PHE A 391 14.47 20.00 16.37
C PHE A 391 14.02 18.80 15.52
N MET A 392 14.03 18.96 14.20
CA MET A 392 13.73 17.87 13.29
C MET A 392 14.50 18.05 11.98
N LEU A 393 15.30 17.04 11.63
CA LEU A 393 16.01 16.96 10.37
C LEU A 393 15.37 15.87 9.51
N THR A 394 15.36 16.08 8.20
CA THR A 394 14.90 15.07 7.25
C THR A 394 15.78 15.06 6.01
N CYS A 395 15.91 13.90 5.39
CA CYS A 395 16.54 13.77 4.09
C CYS A 395 15.88 12.66 3.28
N ALA A 396 16.18 12.64 1.99
CA ALA A 396 15.87 11.53 1.12
C ALA A 396 17.18 10.98 0.55
N CYS A 397 17.36 9.67 0.61
CA CYS A 397 18.49 8.99 -0.02
C CYS A 397 18.02 8.14 -1.20
N SER A 398 18.84 8.08 -2.24
CA SER A 398 18.58 7.25 -3.41
C SER A 398 18.97 5.80 -3.09
N ALA A 399 18.10 5.10 -2.35
CA ALA A 399 18.25 3.67 -2.10
C ALA A 399 17.97 2.85 -3.38
N GLY A 400 17.07 3.34 -4.23
CA GLY A 400 16.59 2.63 -5.41
C GLY A 400 15.60 1.51 -5.05
N PRO A 401 14.84 0.98 -6.03
CA PRO A 401 13.73 0.09 -5.77
C PRO A 401 14.15 -1.37 -5.48
N ALA A 402 15.42 -1.62 -5.12
CA ALA A 402 15.97 -2.97 -4.96
C ALA A 402 15.12 -3.81 -3.99
N PHE A 403 14.74 -3.24 -2.85
CA PHE A 403 13.90 -3.94 -1.89
C PHE A 403 12.43 -4.08 -2.28
N GLU A 404 11.95 -3.30 -3.25
CA GLU A 404 10.64 -3.50 -3.87
C GLU A 404 10.68 -4.53 -5.02
N GLY A 405 11.86 -5.12 -5.29
CA GLY A 405 12.10 -6.04 -6.40
C GLY A 405 12.52 -5.37 -7.71
N GLY A 406 12.61 -4.04 -7.75
CA GLY A 406 13.03 -3.31 -8.94
C GLY A 406 14.55 -3.40 -9.17
N GLY A 407 14.96 -3.63 -10.41
CA GLY A 407 16.39 -3.76 -10.77
C GLY A 407 17.04 -5.08 -10.33
N ILE A 408 16.23 -6.08 -9.97
CA ILE A 408 16.64 -7.42 -9.57
C ILE A 408 16.01 -8.43 -10.54
N GLU A 409 16.78 -9.35 -11.14
CA GLU A 409 16.32 -10.20 -12.27
C GLU A 409 15.03 -10.97 -11.97
N PHE A 410 14.97 -11.65 -10.81
CA PHE A 410 13.79 -12.35 -10.32
C PHE A 410 13.13 -11.63 -9.14
N GLY A 411 13.45 -10.35 -8.97
CA GLY A 411 12.83 -9.49 -7.97
C GLY A 411 11.36 -9.25 -8.29
N MET A 412 10.53 -9.33 -7.27
CA MET A 412 9.12 -8.99 -7.36
C MET A 412 8.63 -8.43 -6.03
N ARG A 413 7.50 -7.74 -6.04
CA ARG A 413 6.88 -7.30 -4.77
C ARG A 413 6.40 -8.49 -3.94
N ALA A 414 6.12 -8.21 -2.67
CA ALA A 414 5.44 -9.14 -1.78
C ALA A 414 4.03 -9.46 -2.33
N ALA A 415 3.90 -10.58 -3.02
CA ALA A 415 2.66 -11.08 -3.60
C ALA A 415 2.68 -12.60 -3.63
N LEU A 416 1.52 -13.22 -3.90
CA LEU A 416 1.35 -14.67 -3.96
C LEU A 416 2.42 -15.36 -4.84
N GLY A 417 3.22 -16.23 -4.21
CA GLY A 417 4.35 -16.93 -4.84
C GLY A 417 5.69 -16.20 -4.80
N ALA A 418 5.79 -15.02 -4.19
CA ALA A 418 7.09 -14.41 -3.90
C ALA A 418 7.76 -15.14 -2.74
N VAL A 419 9.05 -15.44 -2.86
CA VAL A 419 9.88 -15.92 -1.74
C VAL A 419 10.03 -14.78 -0.73
N GLU A 420 9.50 -14.98 0.48
CA GLU A 420 9.51 -14.00 1.58
C GLU A 420 10.53 -14.30 2.68
N LYS A 421 11.02 -15.53 2.73
CA LYS A 421 12.05 -15.96 3.68
C LYS A 421 12.92 -17.03 3.03
N ALA A 422 14.21 -17.02 3.34
CA ALA A 422 15.14 -18.05 2.92
C ALA A 422 16.18 -18.33 4.00
N GLU A 423 16.40 -19.61 4.30
CA GLU A 423 17.49 -20.10 5.15
C GLU A 423 18.42 -20.95 4.29
N VAL A 424 19.74 -20.85 4.52
CA VAL A 424 20.73 -21.52 3.67
C VAL A 424 21.46 -22.58 4.49
N ASP A 425 21.50 -23.80 3.96
CA ASP A 425 22.27 -24.88 4.55
C ASP A 425 23.79 -24.55 4.49
N PRO A 426 24.51 -24.53 5.63
CA PRO A 426 25.91 -24.14 5.68
C PRO A 426 26.86 -25.16 5.01
N LYS A 427 26.45 -26.42 4.86
CA LYS A 427 27.25 -27.48 4.25
C LYS A 427 26.99 -27.61 2.75
N THR A 428 25.73 -27.57 2.34
CA THR A 428 25.33 -27.84 0.95
C THR A 428 25.09 -26.58 0.13
N GLY A 429 24.76 -25.47 0.80
CA GLY A 429 24.35 -24.23 0.15
C GLY A 429 22.94 -24.29 -0.42
N ARG A 430 22.12 -25.31 -0.08
CA ARG A 430 20.71 -25.34 -0.50
C ARG A 430 19.90 -24.30 0.26
N ALA A 431 19.08 -23.53 -0.45
CA ALA A 431 18.08 -22.68 0.17
C ALA A 431 16.85 -23.52 0.59
N HIS A 432 16.43 -23.35 1.83
CA HIS A 432 15.10 -23.65 2.32
C HIS A 432 14.31 -22.34 2.28
N TYR A 433 13.22 -22.29 1.53
CA TYR A 433 12.51 -21.06 1.25
C TYR A 433 11.02 -21.17 1.57
N TRP A 434 10.41 -20.04 1.86
CA TRP A 434 8.97 -19.90 2.08
C TRP A 434 8.40 -18.85 1.14
N THR A 435 7.21 -19.10 0.62
CA THR A 435 6.53 -18.21 -0.31
C THR A 435 5.24 -17.68 0.30
N ILE A 436 4.91 -16.43 -0.04
CA ILE A 436 3.62 -15.84 0.32
C ILE A 436 2.51 -16.71 -0.28
N GLY A 437 1.61 -17.16 0.59
CA GLY A 437 0.47 -18.03 0.28
C GLY A 437 0.83 -19.50 0.01
N ASN A 438 2.08 -19.92 0.30
CA ASN A 438 2.53 -21.31 0.23
C ASN A 438 2.28 -21.99 -1.14
N VAL A 439 2.49 -21.23 -2.22
CA VAL A 439 2.40 -21.72 -3.61
C VAL A 439 3.78 -21.78 -4.26
N LYS A 440 3.87 -22.39 -5.44
CA LYS A 440 5.12 -22.41 -6.23
C LYS A 440 5.68 -21.00 -6.43
N ALA A 441 7.00 -20.89 -6.26
CA ALA A 441 7.69 -19.61 -6.32
C ALA A 441 7.68 -19.01 -7.73
N LYS A 442 7.49 -17.69 -7.83
CA LYS A 442 7.55 -16.90 -9.08
C LYS A 442 8.76 -15.96 -9.12
N GLY A 443 9.27 -15.57 -7.96
CA GLY A 443 10.38 -14.64 -7.76
C GLY A 443 10.65 -14.45 -6.27
N ILE A 444 11.38 -13.42 -5.91
CA ILE A 444 11.78 -13.07 -4.53
C ILE A 444 11.38 -11.64 -4.18
N CYS A 445 10.83 -11.41 -2.98
CA CYS A 445 10.49 -10.06 -2.50
C CYS A 445 11.51 -9.49 -1.52
N GLY A 446 11.34 -8.22 -1.12
CA GLY A 446 12.23 -7.48 -0.22
C GLY A 446 12.65 -8.25 1.03
N SER A 447 11.68 -8.75 1.80
CA SER A 447 11.94 -9.56 3.00
C SER A 447 12.70 -10.84 2.67
N GLY A 448 12.37 -11.50 1.56
CA GLY A 448 13.09 -12.66 1.06
C GLY A 448 14.55 -12.34 0.71
N MET A 449 14.80 -11.20 0.05
CA MET A 449 16.15 -10.76 -0.31
C MET A 449 17.01 -10.46 0.92
N ILE A 450 16.45 -9.75 1.91
CA ILE A 450 17.12 -9.46 3.18
C ILE A 450 17.45 -10.76 3.92
N SER A 451 16.47 -11.66 4.03
CA SER A 451 16.61 -12.96 4.68
C SER A 451 17.68 -13.83 3.99
N LEU A 452 17.66 -13.88 2.66
CA LEU A 452 18.61 -14.67 1.86
C LEU A 452 20.04 -14.14 2.00
N LEU A 453 20.26 -12.83 1.81
CA LEU A 453 21.60 -12.23 1.91
C LEU A 453 22.20 -12.44 3.30
N ALA A 454 21.41 -12.19 4.35
CA ALA A 454 21.85 -12.40 5.72
C ALA A 454 22.30 -13.85 5.95
N ASN A 455 21.52 -14.82 5.48
CA ASN A 455 21.87 -16.24 5.65
C ASN A 455 23.08 -16.65 4.80
N LEU A 456 23.17 -16.22 3.53
CA LEU A 456 24.35 -16.46 2.69
C LEU A 456 25.63 -15.89 3.32
N TYR A 457 25.53 -14.71 3.94
CA TYR A 457 26.66 -14.04 4.59
C TYR A 457 27.10 -14.75 5.88
N LEU A 458 26.14 -15.11 6.75
CA LEU A 458 26.43 -15.79 8.02
C LEU A 458 27.03 -17.17 7.81
N THR A 459 26.57 -17.89 6.79
CA THR A 459 27.04 -19.24 6.45
C THR A 459 28.34 -19.25 5.62
N GLY A 460 28.82 -18.08 5.18
CA GLY A 460 30.09 -17.95 4.45
C GLY A 460 30.02 -18.25 2.94
N TRP A 461 28.81 -18.44 2.40
CA TRP A 461 28.60 -18.61 0.95
C TRP A 461 28.84 -17.32 0.17
N ILE A 462 28.71 -16.16 0.82
CA ILE A 462 29.20 -14.87 0.32
C ILE A 462 30.15 -14.21 1.32
N ASP A 463 31.08 -13.43 0.81
CA ASP A 463 31.94 -12.57 1.63
C ASP A 463 31.27 -11.23 1.98
N ALA A 464 31.99 -10.38 2.72
CA ALA A 464 31.48 -9.07 3.12
C ALA A 464 31.26 -8.11 1.94
N SER A 465 31.86 -8.35 0.78
CA SER A 465 31.62 -7.56 -0.45
C SER A 465 30.45 -8.10 -1.29
N GLY A 466 29.76 -9.14 -0.82
CA GLY A 466 28.66 -9.77 -1.54
C GLY A 466 29.09 -10.71 -2.66
N LYS A 467 30.38 -11.11 -2.72
CA LYS A 467 30.89 -12.04 -3.72
C LYS A 467 30.75 -13.48 -3.26
N PHE A 468 30.33 -14.37 -4.18
CA PHE A 468 30.19 -15.78 -3.84
C PHE A 468 31.54 -16.44 -3.60
N ASN A 469 31.63 -17.24 -2.54
CA ASN A 469 32.84 -17.95 -2.18
C ASN A 469 33.11 -19.09 -3.18
N ARG A 470 34.01 -18.84 -4.14
CA ARG A 470 34.36 -19.80 -5.21
C ARG A 470 35.12 -21.03 -4.73
N GLN A 471 35.65 -21.01 -3.50
CA GLN A 471 36.33 -22.17 -2.91
C GLN A 471 35.33 -23.20 -2.38
N MET A 472 34.12 -22.76 -2.01
CA MET A 472 33.06 -23.64 -1.56
C MET A 472 32.25 -24.15 -2.75
N LYS A 473 32.27 -25.47 -2.97
CA LYS A 473 31.52 -26.08 -4.07
C LYS A 473 30.07 -26.30 -3.66
N SER A 474 29.14 -25.70 -4.40
CA SER A 474 27.71 -25.97 -4.29
C SER A 474 27.10 -26.15 -5.67
N LYS A 475 26.17 -27.10 -5.80
CA LYS A 475 25.37 -27.27 -7.03
C LYS A 475 24.37 -26.12 -7.26
N TYR A 476 24.19 -25.26 -6.26
CA TYR A 476 23.30 -24.11 -6.31
C TYR A 476 24.03 -22.81 -6.68
N ILE A 477 25.36 -22.81 -6.76
CA ILE A 477 26.15 -21.66 -7.23
C ILE A 477 26.64 -21.98 -8.65
N ILE A 478 26.16 -21.19 -9.61
CA ILE A 478 26.61 -21.26 -11.01
C ILE A 478 27.66 -20.17 -11.20
N VAL A 479 28.86 -20.56 -11.62
CA VAL A 479 29.96 -19.64 -11.94
C VAL A 479 30.17 -19.61 -13.45
N GLU A 480 29.95 -18.45 -14.07
CA GLU A 480 30.09 -18.19 -15.49
C GLU A 480 31.21 -17.14 -15.69
N GLY A 481 32.46 -17.61 -15.75
CA GLY A 481 33.64 -16.77 -15.89
C GLY A 481 33.86 -15.85 -14.68
N ARG A 482 33.63 -14.53 -14.86
CA ARG A 482 33.75 -13.54 -13.79
C ARG A 482 32.46 -13.39 -12.98
N PHE A 483 31.32 -13.86 -13.48
CA PHE A 483 30.03 -13.71 -12.84
C PHE A 483 29.63 -14.98 -12.11
N ALA A 484 28.87 -14.84 -11.03
CA ALA A 484 28.26 -15.94 -10.32
C ALA A 484 26.80 -15.61 -9.96
N LYS A 485 25.97 -16.65 -9.92
CA LYS A 485 24.57 -16.59 -9.50
C LYS A 485 24.22 -17.78 -8.64
N TYR A 486 23.30 -17.56 -7.72
CA TYR A 486 22.80 -18.54 -6.78
C TYR A 486 21.37 -18.93 -7.11
N ILE A 487 21.10 -20.23 -7.20
CA ILE A 487 19.77 -20.79 -7.40
C ILE A 487 19.05 -20.83 -6.06
N ILE A 488 18.03 -19.99 -5.92
CA ILE A 488 17.12 -19.96 -4.77
C ILE A 488 16.11 -21.09 -4.89
N VAL A 489 15.45 -21.18 -6.06
CA VAL A 489 14.42 -22.18 -6.35
C VAL A 489 14.72 -22.86 -7.68
N PRO A 490 14.91 -24.20 -7.71
CA PRO A 490 15.08 -24.93 -8.96
C PRO A 490 13.86 -24.86 -9.88
N ALA A 491 14.07 -24.94 -11.19
CA ALA A 491 13.05 -24.87 -12.23
C ALA A 491 11.88 -25.85 -12.05
N LYS A 492 12.15 -27.04 -11.48
CA LYS A 492 11.13 -28.05 -11.20
C LYS A 492 10.17 -27.64 -10.07
N GLU A 493 10.64 -26.80 -9.16
CA GLU A 493 9.94 -26.33 -7.97
C GLU A 493 9.29 -24.95 -8.20
N SER A 494 9.73 -24.21 -9.23
CA SER A 494 9.19 -22.89 -9.57
C SER A 494 7.90 -22.95 -10.39
N ALA A 495 7.11 -21.88 -10.32
CA ALA A 495 5.93 -21.66 -11.16
C ALA A 495 6.29 -21.19 -12.57
N THR A 496 7.50 -20.65 -12.76
CA THR A 496 8.00 -20.13 -14.04
C THR A 496 8.56 -21.23 -14.94
N GLY A 497 8.82 -22.43 -14.40
CA GLY A 497 9.54 -23.50 -15.10
C GLY A 497 11.01 -23.18 -15.35
N LYS A 498 11.54 -22.11 -14.73
CA LYS A 498 12.94 -21.65 -14.79
C LYS A 498 13.51 -21.57 -13.39
N ASP A 499 14.83 -21.71 -13.25
CA ASP A 499 15.49 -21.47 -11.97
C ASP A 499 15.25 -20.01 -11.55
N ILE A 500 14.84 -19.80 -10.30
CA ILE A 500 14.77 -18.47 -9.68
C ILE A 500 16.12 -18.24 -9.03
N THR A 501 16.86 -17.24 -9.52
CA THR A 501 18.23 -16.98 -9.11
C THR A 501 18.43 -15.59 -8.53
N ILE A 502 19.54 -15.40 -7.81
CA ILE A 502 20.10 -14.09 -7.45
C ILE A 502 21.56 -14.03 -7.90
N SER A 503 21.91 -13.02 -8.70
CA SER A 503 23.26 -12.81 -9.22
C SER A 503 24.10 -11.92 -8.31
N GLU A 504 25.43 -11.92 -8.48
CA GLU A 504 26.29 -10.94 -7.78
C GLU A 504 25.91 -9.48 -8.09
N MET A 505 25.37 -9.20 -9.27
CA MET A 505 24.92 -7.85 -9.65
C MET A 505 23.65 -7.46 -8.89
N ASP A 506 22.73 -8.41 -8.70
CA ASP A 506 21.56 -8.21 -7.85
C ASP A 506 21.97 -7.95 -6.39
N ILE A 507 22.92 -8.73 -5.86
CA ILE A 507 23.47 -8.54 -4.51
C ILE A 507 24.09 -7.16 -4.38
N GLU A 508 24.89 -6.73 -5.37
CA GLU A 508 25.51 -5.39 -5.39
C GLU A 508 24.47 -4.27 -5.35
N ASN A 509 23.35 -4.42 -6.08
CA ASN A 509 22.24 -3.46 -6.04
C ASN A 509 21.59 -3.39 -4.66
N ILE A 510 21.37 -4.53 -4.00
CA ILE A 510 20.81 -4.58 -2.64
C ILE A 510 21.78 -3.95 -1.62
N VAL A 511 23.09 -4.22 -1.75
CA VAL A 511 24.14 -3.65 -0.89
C VAL A 511 24.25 -2.13 -1.08
N ARG A 512 24.08 -1.61 -2.30
CA ARG A 512 23.98 -0.15 -2.54
C ARG A 512 22.77 0.47 -1.85
N ALA A 513 21.60 -0.17 -1.99
CA ALA A 513 20.37 0.33 -1.39
C ALA A 513 20.46 0.42 0.13
N LYS A 514 20.96 -0.64 0.78
CA LYS A 514 21.13 -0.65 2.24
C LYS A 514 22.20 0.34 2.70
N ALA A 515 23.27 0.52 1.93
CA ALA A 515 24.33 1.47 2.24
C ALA A 515 23.81 2.91 2.22
N ALA A 516 22.97 3.27 1.25
CA ALA A 516 22.39 4.61 1.16
C ALA A 516 21.59 4.96 2.42
N ILE A 517 20.73 4.04 2.87
CA ILE A 517 19.89 4.22 4.07
C ILE A 517 20.76 4.36 5.32
N TYR A 518 21.65 3.39 5.57
CA TYR A 518 22.48 3.38 6.77
C TYR A 518 23.37 4.64 6.88
N SER A 519 24.00 5.04 5.77
CA SER A 519 24.91 6.18 5.74
C SER A 519 24.18 7.51 5.87
N ALA A 520 22.96 7.62 5.33
CA ALA A 520 22.12 8.80 5.52
C ALA A 520 21.68 8.94 6.99
N CYS A 521 21.27 7.85 7.64
CA CYS A 521 20.98 7.86 9.08
C CYS A 521 22.20 8.30 9.90
N ASN A 522 23.37 7.72 9.61
CA ASN A 522 24.59 8.03 10.36
C ASN A 522 25.02 9.48 10.19
N LEU A 523 24.97 10.00 8.96
CA LEU A 523 25.32 11.39 8.67
C LEU A 523 24.39 12.38 9.39
N MET A 524 23.07 12.13 9.36
CA MET A 524 22.11 13.03 10.02
C MET A 524 22.32 13.08 11.54
N LEU A 525 22.65 11.96 12.18
CA LEU A 525 23.03 11.93 13.59
C LEU A 525 24.32 12.71 13.85
N GLU A 526 25.34 12.49 13.02
CA GLU A 526 26.63 13.17 13.14
C GLU A 526 26.50 14.69 13.03
N GLN A 527 25.63 15.19 12.14
CA GLN A 527 25.36 16.62 11.97
C GLN A 527 24.78 17.30 13.21
N VAL A 528 24.07 16.56 14.06
CA VAL A 528 23.55 17.05 15.34
C VAL A 528 24.39 16.61 16.54
N GLY A 529 25.59 16.07 16.29
CA GLY A 529 26.52 15.63 17.34
C GLY A 529 26.08 14.39 18.11
N MET A 530 25.22 13.56 17.51
CA MET A 530 24.65 12.35 18.11
C MET A 530 25.19 11.08 17.44
N LYS A 531 24.94 9.94 18.10
CA LYS A 531 25.25 8.60 17.60
C LYS A 531 24.01 7.71 17.65
N PHE A 532 24.10 6.53 17.04
CA PHE A 532 22.98 5.59 17.02
C PHE A 532 22.55 5.15 18.44
N GLU A 533 23.49 5.08 19.38
CA GLU A 533 23.22 4.69 20.77
C GLU A 533 22.32 5.70 21.50
N ASP A 534 22.34 6.97 21.08
CA ASP A 534 21.55 8.06 21.64
C ASP A 534 20.08 8.02 21.21
N LEU A 535 19.73 7.20 20.21
CA LEU A 535 18.35 7.01 19.77
C LEU A 535 17.55 6.28 20.84
N SER A 536 16.42 6.86 21.27
CA SER A 536 15.47 6.17 22.14
C SER A 536 14.62 5.19 21.34
N THR A 537 14.14 5.62 20.16
CA THR A 537 13.18 4.87 19.35
C THR A 537 13.56 4.92 17.86
N VAL A 538 13.37 3.81 17.16
CA VAL A 538 13.53 3.68 15.70
C VAL A 538 12.24 3.18 15.08
N TYR A 539 11.55 4.05 14.37
CA TYR A 539 10.34 3.75 13.60
C TYR A 539 10.70 3.32 12.18
N ILE A 540 10.20 2.16 11.76
CA ILE A 540 10.37 1.65 10.40
C ILE A 540 9.00 1.58 9.72
N ALA A 541 8.86 2.32 8.63
CA ALA A 541 7.70 2.34 7.74
C ALA A 541 8.07 1.76 6.36
N GLY A 542 7.03 1.54 5.54
CA GLY A 542 7.19 1.19 4.14
C GLY A 542 6.61 -0.19 3.75
N GLY A 543 6.67 -0.47 2.45
CA GLY A 543 5.92 -1.54 1.76
C GLY A 543 6.37 -2.99 2.01
N PHE A 544 7.22 -3.25 3.01
CA PHE A 544 7.70 -4.60 3.36
C PHE A 544 6.62 -5.49 4.00
N GLY A 545 5.44 -4.93 4.32
CA GLY A 545 4.42 -5.59 5.15
C GLY A 545 4.93 -5.89 6.57
N ARG A 546 4.17 -6.67 7.36
CA ARG A 546 4.57 -7.14 8.71
C ARG A 546 5.86 -8.00 8.76
N SER A 547 6.62 -8.11 7.67
CA SER A 547 7.59 -9.19 7.39
C SER A 547 9.07 -8.79 7.39
N LEU A 548 9.43 -7.56 7.79
CA LEU A 548 10.84 -7.21 7.93
C LEU A 548 11.44 -7.94 9.14
N ASP A 549 12.26 -8.96 8.88
CA ASP A 549 13.06 -9.64 9.89
C ASP A 549 14.19 -8.70 10.36
N LEU A 550 13.99 -8.09 11.53
CA LEU A 550 14.92 -7.12 12.12
C LEU A 550 16.32 -7.70 12.29
N GLU A 551 16.44 -8.96 12.72
CA GLU A 551 17.75 -9.60 12.89
C GLU A 551 18.48 -9.70 11.55
N LYS A 552 17.76 -10.08 10.49
CA LYS A 552 18.36 -10.17 9.14
C LYS A 552 18.69 -8.79 8.58
N ALA A 553 17.88 -7.78 8.86
CA ALA A 553 18.15 -6.39 8.49
C ALA A 553 19.43 -5.85 9.17
N ILE A 554 19.63 -6.16 10.45
CA ILE A 554 20.87 -5.83 11.19
C ILE A 554 22.07 -6.60 10.60
N VAL A 555 21.92 -7.89 10.29
CA VAL A 555 23.00 -8.72 9.71
C VAL A 555 23.49 -8.19 8.37
N ILE A 556 22.62 -7.65 7.53
CA ILE A 556 23.04 -7.03 6.26
C ILE A 556 23.52 -5.58 6.44
N GLY A 557 23.32 -4.99 7.62
CA GLY A 557 23.65 -3.61 7.93
C GLY A 557 22.72 -2.59 7.27
N LEU A 558 21.44 -2.93 7.12
CA LEU A 558 20.40 -2.00 6.64
C LEU A 558 20.00 -1.01 7.74
N VAL A 559 19.89 -1.51 8.97
CA VAL A 559 19.56 -0.75 10.18
C VAL A 559 20.68 -0.92 11.21
N PRO A 560 20.87 0.02 12.15
CA PRO A 560 21.93 -0.07 13.16
C PRO A 560 21.72 -1.25 14.12
N ASP A 561 22.82 -1.76 14.67
CA ASP A 561 22.77 -2.82 15.69
C ASP A 561 22.47 -2.23 17.07
N LEU A 562 21.17 -2.05 17.36
CA LEU A 562 20.65 -1.50 18.61
C LEU A 562 19.83 -2.56 19.37
N PRO A 563 19.48 -2.30 20.65
CA PRO A 563 18.52 -3.13 21.37
C PRO A 563 17.18 -3.23 20.60
N ARG A 564 16.63 -4.44 20.50
CA ARG A 564 15.53 -4.77 19.58
C ARG A 564 14.23 -4.09 20.00
N GLU A 565 14.07 -3.85 21.29
CA GLU A 565 12.96 -3.12 21.90
C GLU A 565 12.86 -1.66 21.46
N LYS A 566 13.92 -1.07 20.90
CA LYS A 566 13.88 0.29 20.35
C LYS A 566 13.22 0.34 18.97
N PHE A 567 13.01 -0.78 18.30
CA PHE A 567 12.50 -0.81 16.93
C PHE A 567 10.99 -1.04 16.88
N HIS A 568 10.29 -0.16 16.17
CA HIS A 568 8.85 -0.23 15.97
C HIS A 568 8.54 -0.22 14.48
N TYR A 569 8.08 -1.35 13.95
CA TYR A 569 7.54 -1.40 12.60
C TYR A 569 6.10 -0.87 12.59
N ILE A 570 5.79 0.15 11.78
CA ILE A 570 4.49 0.82 11.79
C ILE A 570 3.67 0.64 10.51
N GLY A 571 4.18 -0.07 9.50
CA GLY A 571 3.44 -0.37 8.27
C GLY A 571 3.41 0.80 7.29
N ASN A 572 2.29 0.99 6.59
CA ASN A 572 2.07 2.16 5.74
C ASN A 572 1.70 3.37 6.62
N SER A 573 2.73 4.08 7.09
CA SER A 573 2.57 5.25 7.94
C SER A 573 1.92 6.42 7.21
N SER A 574 2.20 6.61 5.90
CA SER A 574 1.58 7.63 5.05
C SER A 574 0.05 7.53 5.16
N LEU A 575 -0.51 6.36 4.84
CA LEU A 575 -1.96 6.15 4.85
C LEU A 575 -2.59 6.31 6.25
N MET A 576 -1.91 5.80 7.29
CA MET A 576 -2.34 5.97 8.68
C MET A 576 -2.41 7.46 9.08
N GLY A 577 -1.37 8.22 8.75
CA GLY A 577 -1.34 9.67 8.98
C GLY A 577 -2.40 10.40 8.17
N THR A 578 -2.62 10.02 6.91
CA THR A 578 -3.68 10.57 6.06
C THR A 578 -5.06 10.36 6.68
N TYR A 579 -5.31 9.18 7.25
CA TYR A 579 -6.53 8.87 7.99
C TYR A 579 -6.69 9.75 9.24
N MET A 580 -5.63 9.93 10.04
CA MET A 580 -5.67 10.82 11.21
C MET A 580 -6.08 12.24 10.80
N VAL A 581 -5.44 12.76 9.74
CA VAL A 581 -5.69 14.09 9.19
C VAL A 581 -7.11 14.23 8.62
N LEU A 582 -7.70 13.15 8.09
CA LEU A 582 -9.10 13.14 7.62
C LEU A 582 -10.08 13.35 8.78
N LEU A 583 -9.81 12.72 9.92
CA LEU A 583 -10.72 12.69 11.06
C LEU A 583 -10.60 13.90 12.00
N SER A 584 -9.47 14.59 12.02
CA SER A 584 -9.23 15.65 13.00
C SER A 584 -8.60 16.90 12.43
N LYS A 585 -9.11 18.05 12.87
CA LYS A 585 -8.51 19.36 12.64
C LYS A 585 -7.18 19.52 13.37
N GLU A 586 -7.10 19.01 14.60
CA GLU A 586 -5.88 19.01 15.41
C GLU A 586 -4.73 18.33 14.66
N PHE A 587 -4.98 17.16 14.04
CA PHE A 587 -3.98 16.47 13.24
C PHE A 587 -3.61 17.22 11.94
N ARG A 588 -4.56 17.90 11.28
CA ARG A 588 -4.25 18.78 10.13
C ARG A 588 -3.31 19.92 10.54
N GLU A 589 -3.56 20.55 11.68
CA GLU A 589 -2.74 21.63 12.21
C GLU A 589 -1.36 21.14 12.66
N LYS A 590 -1.31 20.00 13.35
CA LYS A 590 -0.05 19.38 13.79
C LYS A 590 0.80 18.94 12.59
N GLN A 591 0.21 18.38 11.55
CA GLN A 591 0.93 18.01 10.32
C GLN A 591 1.62 19.22 9.69
N LEU A 592 0.90 20.34 9.63
CA LEU A 592 1.41 21.60 9.10
C LEU A 592 2.54 22.18 9.96
N GLU A 593 2.40 22.13 11.29
CA GLU A 593 3.45 22.52 12.24
C GLU A 593 4.72 21.69 12.02
N LEU A 594 4.60 20.36 11.97
CA LEU A 594 5.73 19.45 11.79
C LEU A 594 6.44 19.69 10.46
N ALA A 595 5.69 19.83 9.36
CA ALA A 595 6.25 20.10 8.04
C ALA A 595 7.05 21.42 8.01
N ARG A 596 6.60 22.45 8.74
CA ARG A 596 7.31 23.74 8.83
C ARG A 596 8.54 23.69 9.72
N LYS A 597 8.56 22.81 10.71
CA LYS A 597 9.67 22.62 11.65
C LYS A 597 10.81 21.78 11.06
N MET A 598 10.47 20.84 10.18
CA MET A 598 11.44 19.97 9.51
C MET A 598 12.43 20.76 8.66
N THR A 599 13.72 20.52 8.90
CA THR A 599 14.81 21.05 8.07
C THR A 599 15.32 19.95 7.15
N TYR A 600 15.22 20.18 5.83
CA TYR A 600 15.72 19.26 4.83
C TYR A 600 17.25 19.35 4.70
N VAL A 601 17.92 18.19 4.70
CA VAL A 601 19.37 18.04 4.55
C VAL A 601 19.66 17.43 3.17
N GLU A 602 20.39 18.16 2.33
CA GLU A 602 20.80 17.68 1.00
C GLU A 602 22.08 16.84 1.08
N LEU A 603 21.92 15.51 1.04
CA LEU A 603 23.03 14.56 1.17
C LEU A 603 24.13 14.75 0.12
N ASN A 604 23.77 15.13 -1.11
CA ASN A 604 24.73 15.29 -2.20
C ASN A 604 25.72 16.44 -1.98
N THR A 605 25.37 17.40 -1.12
CA THR A 605 26.24 18.54 -0.79
C THR A 605 27.12 18.28 0.43
N ALA A 606 26.89 17.18 1.16
CA ALA A 606 27.63 16.84 2.37
C ALA A 606 28.86 15.98 2.04
N PRO A 607 30.10 16.51 2.14
CA PRO A 607 31.29 15.75 1.74
C PRO A 607 31.48 14.43 2.51
N ALA A 608 31.07 14.41 3.78
CA ALA A 608 31.17 13.23 4.64
C ALA A 608 30.21 12.09 4.23
N TYR A 609 29.16 12.36 3.45
CA TYR A 609 28.20 11.34 3.04
C TYR A 609 28.86 10.21 2.24
N MET A 610 29.74 10.56 1.30
CA MET A 610 30.38 9.56 0.44
C MET A 610 31.32 8.64 1.21
N ASP A 611 32.03 9.15 2.21
CA ASP A 611 32.89 8.32 3.07
C ASP A 611 32.05 7.32 3.89
N GLN A 612 30.94 7.80 4.46
CA GLN A 612 29.99 6.94 5.17
C GLN A 612 29.36 5.90 4.24
N TYR A 613 29.02 6.28 3.01
CA TYR A 613 28.45 5.39 2.00
C TYR A 613 29.43 4.28 1.60
N ILE A 614 30.68 4.63 1.31
CA ILE A 614 31.73 3.65 0.95
C ILE A 614 31.94 2.64 2.09
N GLY A 615 31.96 3.08 3.35
CA GLY A 615 32.05 2.19 4.51
C GLY A 615 30.86 1.23 4.62
N ALA A 616 29.68 1.67 4.20
CA ALA A 616 28.45 0.88 4.25
C ALA A 616 28.26 -0.05 3.03
N LEU A 617 29.12 -0.04 2.01
CA LEU A 617 29.06 -0.96 0.84
C LEU A 617 29.51 -2.41 1.14
N PHE A 618 29.53 -2.80 2.41
CA PHE A 618 29.93 -4.13 2.87
C PHE A 618 28.89 -4.71 3.83
N LEU A 619 28.84 -6.02 3.99
CA LEU A 619 27.94 -6.72 4.92
C LEU A 619 28.65 -7.01 6.26
N PRO A 620 28.12 -6.53 7.40
CA PRO A 620 27.16 -5.44 7.54
C PRO A 620 27.76 -4.06 7.30
N HIS A 621 29.08 -3.90 7.45
CA HIS A 621 29.83 -2.64 7.28
C HIS A 621 31.34 -2.95 7.25
N THR A 622 32.19 -2.03 6.75
CA THR A 622 33.66 -2.21 6.81
C THR A 622 34.18 -2.32 8.24
N ASP A 623 33.65 -1.49 9.14
CA ASP A 623 33.86 -1.62 10.59
C ASP A 623 32.82 -2.53 11.23
N ILE A 624 33.21 -3.79 11.46
CA ILE A 624 32.38 -4.81 12.11
C ILE A 624 32.06 -4.49 13.58
N ASN A 625 32.83 -3.62 14.24
CA ASN A 625 32.60 -3.30 15.66
C ASN A 625 31.33 -2.46 15.87
N ARG A 626 30.81 -1.83 14.81
CA ARG A 626 29.49 -1.19 14.80
C ARG A 626 28.33 -2.18 14.85
N PHE A 627 28.59 -3.47 14.64
CA PHE A 627 27.61 -4.56 14.60
C PHE A 627 28.04 -5.71 15.53
N PRO A 628 28.13 -5.46 16.85
CA PRO A 628 28.65 -6.44 17.81
C PRO A 628 27.86 -7.75 17.84
N THR A 629 26.55 -7.72 17.61
CA THR A 629 25.72 -8.94 17.59
C THR A 629 26.03 -9.78 16.36
N VAL A 630 26.21 -9.15 15.20
CA VAL A 630 26.57 -9.83 13.93
C VAL A 630 27.97 -10.43 14.03
N LYS A 631 28.92 -9.71 14.62
CA LYS A 631 30.28 -10.20 14.90
C LYS A 631 30.23 -11.51 15.69
N LYS A 632 29.46 -11.52 16.78
CA LYS A 632 29.27 -12.72 17.62
C LYS A 632 28.62 -13.87 16.83
N MET A 633 27.61 -13.59 16.01
CA MET A 633 26.98 -14.62 15.16
C MET A 633 27.99 -15.25 14.20
N LYS A 634 28.86 -14.47 13.56
CA LYS A 634 29.94 -14.96 12.68
C LYS A 634 30.94 -15.87 13.41
N ASP A 635 31.33 -15.49 14.62
CA ASP A 635 32.24 -16.27 15.45
C ASP A 635 31.62 -17.62 15.87
N ASP A 636 30.31 -17.64 16.16
CA ASP A 636 29.58 -18.86 16.51
C ASP A 636 29.44 -19.83 15.31
N PHE A 637 29.25 -19.31 14.10
CA PHE A 637 29.17 -20.12 12.88
C PHE A 637 30.52 -20.73 12.49
N THR A 638 31.61 -19.98 12.65
CA THR A 638 32.97 -20.48 12.35
C THR A 638 33.43 -21.54 13.35
N THR A 639 33.04 -21.42 14.63
CA THR A 639 33.38 -22.39 15.69
C THR A 639 32.52 -23.66 15.66
N LYS A 640 31.25 -23.59 15.22
CA LYS A 640 30.39 -24.78 15.06
C LYS A 640 30.61 -25.53 13.74
N GLY A 641 31.12 -24.89 12.69
CA GLY A 641 31.44 -25.52 11.41
C GLY A 641 32.74 -26.36 11.39
N THR A 642 33.53 -26.29 12.46
CA THR A 642 34.80 -27.03 12.65
C THR A 642 34.67 -28.27 13.55
N LYS A 643 33.45 -28.63 13.96
CA LYS A 643 33.09 -29.91 14.58
C LYS A 643 32.13 -30.68 13.69
#